data_AF-A0A9C9FZV2-F1
#
_entry.id   AF-A0A9C9FZV2-F1
#
_cell.length_a   1.000
_cell.length_b   1.000
_cell.length_c   1.000
_cell.angle_alpha   90.00
_cell.angle_beta   90.00
_cell.angle_gamma   90.00
#
_symmetry.space_group_name_H-M   'P 1'
#
loop_
_entity.id
_entity.type
_entity.pdbx_description
1 polymer ?
#
loop_
_entity_poly.entity_id
_entity_poly.type
_entity_poly.pdbx_seq_one_letter_code
_entity_poly.pdbx_strand_id
1 'polypeptide(L)'
;MQDHTTGQQLRLYATDETDRSYTIMKATNTPTIPNRNGLKLLLFTSIAGLMFGTAAVQADDVEIYLTPPAVKVPPNMLFILDESGSMSSTTHDSNGNHSTRIADLRSALTTILNDSGNDNINAAIMAYTTHIYNNGPLSLRAVSGFGKIVDNRSAMVSAVNSLSARSYTPSVKALEAGVEWFRNSFTDTPYNWTVAHLGTTPQTYQSPIGDDPTGNWCRPNRMVFLTDGRPNSNRPATAGDPGHWSGHVGAFIPHYGVTAYPAPGTTSPAVGCAADPYFSDGRCSSEIVEWASTTDLKTATGWTGIQNIVTDTIGFGITENSTQEGYLMNIADRGKGEYYTVDNADKLTAAFKKIVNNATTSIPYTYSSPTIPYNPDNAAISNDFLYVPMFSPLAKSYWKGNIKKYRVGTDSNGDVFFRDRNGADVVDTSFLFITNTQDYWSSTANTGETYKGGAMSNMSSTTARRLYTWLPGSNRDLTATINTVDPAGNPVTISPNRVHKNNILITSGDVGAGSPGVRSTLLDWVNWIGDGPPPVTTPPTTNTSNDNFPQTTAPPPASDGDGLREYMGSPLHTKPQIARYRPALNFTPDTAVDAAGDTITFSQAQIWNTGDIVVYSSEGGTRLPIQGGGALSDGGEYYVVSAGSTSLQLATSAADAAAGIVIDLVDATGNTGVHSLITRIATDIVLIGTSEGVLHAFNGGTDTATTAVGDGGGELWSFMPEQFLSTISTLRDNLAANTPVYGLDGPMTVYDSGGKKYVAVTMRRGGRNVYVLDITDISKPKMAWEIIGGTTTGFSRLGQTWSEPQFLRMELNGAAARDVLVFGGGYDNTTQDHDTSG
;
A
#
# COMPACT_ATOMS: atom_id res chain seq x y z
N MET A 1 -33.63 -7.86 -38.46
CA MET A 1 -34.79 -7.81 -39.37
C MET A 1 -36.02 -8.21 -38.56
N GLN A 2 -37.10 -7.44 -38.63
CA GLN A 2 -38.38 -7.78 -38.00
C GLN A 2 -39.00 -9.01 -38.68
N ASP A 3 -39.56 -9.92 -37.89
CA ASP A 3 -40.90 -10.46 -38.13
C ASP A 3 -41.51 -10.97 -36.81
N HIS A 4 -42.83 -10.83 -36.72
CA HIS A 4 -43.70 -11.04 -35.56
C HIS A 4 -44.32 -12.46 -35.55
N THR A 5 -44.88 -12.82 -34.39
CA THR A 5 -45.92 -13.84 -34.14
C THR A 5 -45.54 -15.33 -34.24
N THR A 6 -45.34 -15.97 -33.08
CA THR A 6 -46.31 -16.91 -32.49
C THR A 6 -45.77 -17.38 -31.14
N GLY A 7 -46.51 -17.07 -30.06
CA GLY A 7 -46.21 -17.59 -28.73
C GLY A 7 -46.75 -19.01 -28.59
N GLN A 8 -45.89 -19.92 -28.14
CA GLN A 8 -46.21 -21.06 -27.27
C GLN A 8 -44.95 -21.91 -27.00
N GLN A 9 -45.05 -22.74 -25.95
CA GLN A 9 -44.15 -23.82 -25.51
C GLN A 9 -43.19 -23.43 -24.37
N LEU A 10 -42.96 -24.24 -23.33
CA LEU A 10 -43.38 -25.61 -23.02
C LEU A 10 -43.22 -25.76 -21.48
N ARG A 11 -44.18 -26.36 -20.77
CA ARG A 11 -43.96 -26.90 -19.41
C ARG A 11 -43.57 -28.36 -19.55
N LEU A 12 -42.43 -28.76 -18.96
CA LEU A 12 -42.13 -30.16 -18.66
C LEU A 12 -41.54 -30.24 -17.25
N TYR A 13 -42.25 -30.98 -16.39
CA TYR A 13 -41.79 -31.49 -15.11
C TYR A 13 -40.96 -32.75 -15.34
N ALA A 14 -39.93 -33.00 -14.52
CA ALA A 14 -39.49 -34.35 -14.18
C ALA A 14 -38.80 -34.35 -12.81
N THR A 15 -39.13 -35.39 -12.05
CA THR A 15 -38.85 -35.66 -10.64
C THR A 15 -37.78 -36.75 -10.46
N ASP A 16 -37.07 -36.66 -9.33
CA ASP A 16 -36.58 -37.73 -8.45
C ASP A 16 -35.27 -38.51 -8.72
N GLU A 17 -34.73 -38.94 -7.58
CA GLU A 17 -33.39 -39.32 -7.14
C GLU A 17 -32.87 -40.74 -7.51
N THR A 18 -31.60 -40.96 -7.12
CA THR A 18 -30.88 -42.23 -6.84
C THR A 18 -30.23 -43.00 -8.00
N ASP A 19 -28.90 -43.08 -8.05
CA ASP A 19 -28.11 -44.22 -7.50
C ASP A 19 -26.59 -44.06 -7.79
N ARG A 20 -25.75 -44.54 -6.87
CA ARG A 20 -24.28 -44.52 -6.91
C ARG A 20 -23.75 -45.81 -7.55
N SER A 21 -22.80 -45.72 -8.48
CA SER A 21 -21.78 -46.77 -8.65
C SER A 21 -20.55 -46.28 -9.41
N TYR A 22 -19.38 -46.36 -8.74
CA TYR A 22 -18.05 -46.21 -9.33
C TYR A 22 -17.72 -47.42 -10.21
N THR A 23 -17.23 -47.20 -11.43
CA THR A 23 -16.52 -48.23 -12.21
C THR A 23 -15.28 -47.62 -12.85
N ILE A 24 -14.12 -48.14 -12.46
CA ILE A 24 -12.81 -47.86 -13.06
C ILE A 24 -12.71 -48.66 -14.36
N MET A 25 -12.44 -48.01 -15.49
CA MET A 25 -11.94 -48.70 -16.69
C MET A 25 -10.76 -47.93 -17.32
N LYS A 26 -9.66 -48.68 -17.47
CA LYS A 26 -8.36 -48.30 -18.03
C LYS A 26 -8.48 -47.79 -19.47
N ALA A 27 -7.73 -46.73 -19.79
CA ALA A 27 -7.50 -46.28 -21.15
C ALA A 27 -6.39 -47.11 -21.83
N THR A 28 -6.70 -47.70 -22.97
CA THR A 28 -5.71 -48.21 -23.94
C THR A 28 -5.78 -47.34 -25.21
N ASN A 29 -4.65 -46.75 -25.58
CA ASN A 29 -4.45 -45.98 -26.81
C ASN A 29 -4.60 -46.87 -28.06
N THR A 30 -5.27 -46.38 -29.11
CA THR A 30 -4.75 -46.14 -30.49
C THR A 30 -5.89 -45.60 -31.40
N PRO A 31 -5.68 -44.62 -32.30
CA PRO A 31 -6.74 -43.81 -32.90
C PRO A 31 -7.14 -44.27 -34.31
N THR A 32 -8.44 -44.17 -34.64
CA THR A 32 -8.95 -44.14 -36.03
C THR A 32 -10.04 -43.06 -36.16
N ILE A 33 -9.80 -42.09 -37.04
CA ILE A 33 -10.69 -40.95 -37.33
C ILE A 33 -11.72 -41.33 -38.41
N PRO A 34 -13.02 -41.04 -38.24
CA PRO A 34 -13.93 -40.87 -39.36
C PRO A 34 -14.50 -39.45 -39.49
N ASN A 35 -14.28 -38.89 -40.68
CA ASN A 35 -15.11 -38.01 -41.51
C ASN A 35 -15.63 -36.64 -40.99
N ARG A 36 -15.31 -35.59 -41.77
CA ARG A 36 -15.18 -34.17 -41.36
C ARG A 36 -16.40 -33.26 -41.51
N ASN A 37 -17.59 -33.76 -41.89
CA ASN A 37 -18.70 -32.87 -42.28
C ASN A 37 -19.96 -32.90 -41.39
N GLY A 38 -20.08 -33.82 -40.43
CA GLY A 38 -21.20 -33.86 -39.47
C GLY A 38 -20.96 -33.14 -38.13
N LEU A 39 -19.69 -32.84 -37.82
CA LEU A 39 -19.27 -32.35 -36.50
C LEU A 39 -19.37 -30.83 -36.32
N LYS A 40 -19.55 -30.07 -37.41
CA LYS A 40 -19.60 -28.60 -37.34
C LYS A 40 -20.92 -28.04 -36.80
N LEU A 41 -22.03 -28.77 -36.89
CA LEU A 41 -23.33 -28.24 -36.47
C LEU A 41 -23.71 -28.61 -35.02
N LEU A 42 -23.15 -29.70 -34.49
CA LEU A 42 -23.38 -30.13 -33.10
C LEU A 42 -22.40 -29.52 -32.09
N LEU A 43 -21.20 -29.08 -32.51
CA LEU A 43 -20.24 -28.45 -31.60
C LEU A 43 -20.61 -26.98 -31.24
N PHE A 44 -21.31 -26.28 -32.12
CA PHE A 44 -21.68 -24.87 -31.89
C PHE A 44 -22.85 -24.70 -30.90
N THR A 45 -23.73 -25.69 -30.77
CA THR A 45 -24.86 -25.63 -29.82
C THR A 45 -24.50 -26.17 -28.44
N SER A 46 -23.57 -27.11 -28.33
CA SER A 46 -23.11 -27.62 -27.03
C SER A 46 -22.11 -26.70 -26.31
N ILE A 47 -21.31 -25.91 -27.04
CA ILE A 47 -20.41 -24.91 -26.43
C ILE A 47 -21.19 -23.66 -25.95
N ALA A 48 -22.29 -23.30 -26.62
CA ALA A 48 -23.16 -22.22 -26.17
C ALA A 48 -24.04 -22.61 -24.96
N GLY A 49 -24.44 -23.89 -24.83
CA GLY A 49 -25.29 -24.38 -23.74
C GLY A 49 -24.56 -24.58 -22.40
N LEU A 50 -23.25 -24.84 -22.41
CA LEU A 50 -22.45 -25.01 -21.18
C LEU A 50 -21.96 -23.68 -20.57
N MET A 51 -22.11 -22.56 -21.29
CA MET A 51 -21.76 -21.21 -20.79
C MET A 51 -22.88 -20.52 -20.00
N PHE A 52 -24.09 -21.09 -19.93
CA PHE A 52 -25.26 -20.44 -19.31
C PHE A 52 -25.98 -21.28 -18.23
N GLY A 53 -25.37 -22.36 -17.76
CA GLY A 53 -25.88 -23.14 -16.63
C GLY A 53 -25.13 -22.79 -15.34
N THR A 54 -25.87 -22.28 -14.36
CA THR A 54 -25.46 -21.88 -12.98
C THR A 54 -24.76 -20.51 -12.83
N ALA A 55 -25.47 -19.43 -13.18
CA ALA A 55 -25.37 -18.19 -12.42
C ALA A 55 -26.45 -18.20 -11.32
N ALA A 56 -26.31 -19.10 -10.36
CA ALA A 56 -26.97 -18.90 -9.07
C ALA A 56 -26.14 -17.84 -8.34
N VAL A 57 -26.74 -16.67 -8.18
CA VAL A 57 -26.26 -15.58 -7.33
C VAL A 57 -25.92 -16.15 -5.96
N GLN A 58 -24.64 -16.10 -5.58
CA GLN A 58 -24.19 -16.34 -4.22
C GLN A 58 -23.16 -15.27 -3.84
N ALA A 59 -23.39 -14.69 -2.66
CA ALA A 59 -22.61 -13.77 -1.82
C ALA A 59 -21.25 -13.23 -2.31
N ASP A 60 -21.04 -11.95 -2.01
CA ASP A 60 -19.84 -11.16 -2.28
C ASP A 60 -18.57 -11.71 -1.58
N ASP A 61 -17.50 -11.96 -2.35
CA ASP A 61 -16.24 -12.60 -1.93
C ASP A 61 -15.46 -11.85 -0.82
N VAL A 62 -15.86 -10.63 -0.43
CA VAL A 62 -15.12 -9.80 0.54
C VAL A 62 -15.62 -9.92 1.97
N GLU A 63 -16.92 -10.16 2.19
CA GLU A 63 -17.53 -10.24 3.53
C GLU A 63 -17.08 -11.49 4.32
N ILE A 64 -16.57 -12.51 3.63
CA ILE A 64 -15.99 -13.70 4.25
C ILE A 64 -14.71 -13.41 5.05
N TYR A 65 -14.02 -12.31 4.77
CA TYR A 65 -12.72 -12.01 5.35
C TYR A 65 -12.78 -11.18 6.63
N LEU A 66 -13.89 -10.46 6.85
CA LEU A 66 -14.07 -9.58 8.00
C LEU A 66 -15.41 -9.87 8.64
N THR A 67 -15.40 -10.63 9.74
CA THR A 67 -16.59 -10.74 10.59
C THR A 67 -16.42 -9.80 11.79
N PRO A 68 -17.36 -8.88 12.04
CA PRO A 68 -17.35 -8.12 13.28
C PRO A 68 -17.49 -9.10 14.46
N PRO A 69 -16.70 -8.94 15.54
CA PRO A 69 -16.79 -9.84 16.69
C PRO A 69 -18.21 -9.81 17.26
N ALA A 70 -18.75 -10.99 17.62
CA ALA A 70 -20.12 -11.16 18.11
C ALA A 70 -20.47 -10.29 19.34
N VAL A 71 -19.45 -9.80 20.06
CA VAL A 71 -19.57 -8.83 21.16
C VAL A 71 -18.53 -7.72 20.94
N LYS A 72 -18.98 -6.47 20.75
CA LYS A 72 -18.10 -5.30 20.60
C LYS A 72 -17.37 -5.02 21.91
N VAL A 73 -16.05 -5.10 21.89
CA VAL A 73 -15.17 -4.79 23.03
C VAL A 73 -15.12 -3.26 23.23
N PRO A 74 -15.45 -2.71 24.42
CA PRO A 74 -15.50 -1.26 24.63
C PRO A 74 -14.08 -0.65 24.67
N PRO A 75 -13.76 0.42 23.91
CA PRO A 75 -12.48 1.10 24.01
C PRO A 75 -12.38 1.92 25.32
N ASN A 76 -11.15 2.16 25.77
CA ASN A 76 -10.83 3.01 26.92
C ASN A 76 -10.33 4.36 26.43
N MET A 77 -11.01 5.45 26.78
CA MET A 77 -10.70 6.80 26.33
C MET A 77 -10.45 7.75 27.51
N LEU A 78 -9.33 8.48 27.45
CA LEU A 78 -9.03 9.59 28.35
C LEU A 78 -9.04 10.91 27.59
N PHE A 79 -9.98 11.80 27.91
CA PHE A 79 -9.99 13.17 27.41
C PHE A 79 -9.13 14.04 28.31
N ILE A 80 -8.06 14.63 27.78
CA ILE A 80 -7.15 15.54 28.46
C ILE A 80 -7.38 16.93 27.87
N LEU A 81 -8.04 17.78 28.64
CA LEU A 81 -8.64 19.03 28.16
C LEU A 81 -7.96 20.25 28.76
N ASP A 82 -7.50 21.16 27.89
CA ASP A 82 -6.89 22.41 28.33
C ASP A 82 -7.91 23.35 28.99
N GLU A 83 -7.55 23.87 30.16
CA GLU A 83 -8.23 24.93 30.89
C GLU A 83 -7.37 26.19 30.99
N SER A 84 -6.37 26.36 30.12
CA SER A 84 -5.57 27.58 30.07
C SER A 84 -6.39 28.84 29.78
N GLY A 85 -5.83 30.00 30.07
CA GLY A 85 -6.50 31.29 29.88
C GLY A 85 -6.81 31.61 28.41
N SER A 86 -6.00 31.09 27.48
CA SER A 86 -6.25 31.22 26.04
C SER A 86 -7.56 30.58 25.62
N MET A 87 -8.06 29.59 26.38
CA MET A 87 -9.37 28.97 26.11
C MET A 87 -10.56 29.92 26.28
N SER A 88 -10.35 31.13 26.83
CA SER A 88 -11.37 32.20 26.86
C SER A 88 -11.44 33.03 25.58
N SER A 89 -10.54 32.81 24.61
CA SER A 89 -10.52 33.53 23.33
C SER A 89 -11.83 33.35 22.57
N THR A 90 -12.29 34.45 21.96
CA THR A 90 -13.55 34.49 21.20
C THR A 90 -13.47 33.61 19.95
N THR A 91 -14.51 32.81 19.75
CA THR A 91 -14.77 32.03 18.55
C THR A 91 -16.10 32.46 17.93
N HIS A 92 -16.43 31.93 16.75
CA HIS A 92 -17.74 32.12 16.13
C HIS A 92 -18.39 30.75 15.94
N ASP A 93 -19.65 30.62 16.33
CA ASP A 93 -20.44 29.45 15.95
C ASP A 93 -20.74 29.47 14.43
N SER A 94 -21.33 28.38 13.92
CA SER A 94 -21.64 28.23 12.49
C SER A 94 -22.69 29.21 11.97
N ASN A 95 -23.33 29.97 12.86
CA ASN A 95 -24.29 31.03 12.56
C ASN A 95 -23.67 32.44 12.74
N GLY A 96 -22.38 32.54 13.07
CA GLY A 96 -21.65 33.79 13.28
C GLY A 96 -21.83 34.41 14.66
N ASN A 97 -22.45 33.73 15.63
CA ASN A 97 -22.58 34.24 17.00
C ASN A 97 -21.25 34.10 17.76
N HIS A 98 -20.98 35.06 18.64
CA HIS A 98 -19.78 35.02 19.47
C HIS A 98 -19.87 33.89 20.51
N SER A 99 -18.85 33.04 20.55
CA SER A 99 -18.62 32.01 21.56
C SER A 99 -17.20 32.13 22.13
N THR A 100 -16.78 31.18 22.95
CA THR A 100 -15.39 31.04 23.41
C THR A 100 -14.93 29.61 23.19
N ARG A 101 -13.62 29.38 23.03
CA ARG A 101 -13.05 28.03 22.83
C ARG A 101 -13.51 27.05 23.93
N ILE A 102 -13.53 27.49 25.19
CA ILE A 102 -14.01 26.65 26.31
C ILE A 102 -15.51 26.36 26.24
N ALA A 103 -16.32 27.30 25.74
CA ALA A 103 -17.76 27.08 25.56
C ALA A 103 -18.04 26.11 24.40
N ASP A 104 -17.30 26.25 23.30
CA ASP A 104 -17.37 25.34 22.15
C ASP A 104 -16.92 23.92 22.54
N LEU A 105 -15.86 23.79 23.34
CA LEU A 105 -15.44 22.52 23.93
C LEU A 105 -16.54 21.86 24.75
N ARG A 106 -17.20 22.63 25.63
CA ARG A 106 -18.32 22.12 26.43
C ARG A 106 -19.45 21.61 25.55
N SER A 107 -19.83 22.40 24.55
CA SER A 107 -20.90 22.06 23.61
C SER A 107 -20.58 20.78 22.82
N ALA A 108 -19.39 20.73 22.20
CA ALA A 108 -18.97 19.60 21.38
C ALA A 108 -18.86 18.31 22.20
N LEU A 109 -18.17 18.33 23.34
CA LEU A 109 -17.99 17.12 24.16
C LEU A 109 -19.31 16.68 24.81
N THR A 110 -20.19 17.61 25.20
CA THR A 110 -21.55 17.27 25.67
C THR A 110 -22.36 16.59 24.57
N THR A 111 -22.22 17.01 23.32
CA THR A 111 -22.87 16.35 22.17
C THR A 111 -22.37 14.91 22.00
N ILE A 112 -21.06 14.70 22.12
CA ILE A 112 -20.44 13.36 22.03
C ILE A 112 -20.90 12.44 23.17
N LEU A 113 -20.96 12.95 24.41
CA LEU A 113 -21.39 12.18 25.58
C LEU A 113 -22.89 11.84 25.55
N ASN A 114 -23.71 12.66 24.89
CA ASN A 114 -25.16 12.43 24.78
C ASN A 114 -25.56 11.55 23.59
N ASP A 115 -24.66 11.29 22.65
CA ASP A 115 -24.91 10.38 21.53
C ASP A 115 -24.98 8.92 22.04
N SER A 116 -26.14 8.28 21.87
CA SER A 116 -26.34 6.87 22.23
C SER A 116 -25.45 5.91 21.45
N GLY A 117 -24.91 6.31 20.30
CA GLY A 117 -23.89 5.53 19.59
C GLY A 117 -22.61 5.29 20.40
N ASN A 118 -22.36 6.13 21.42
CA ASN A 118 -21.14 6.12 22.23
C ASN A 118 -21.33 5.40 23.58
N ASP A 119 -22.48 4.78 23.83
CA ASP A 119 -22.82 4.18 25.12
C ASP A 119 -21.87 3.07 25.58
N ASN A 120 -21.28 2.35 24.63
CA ASN A 120 -20.34 1.25 24.90
C ASN A 120 -18.86 1.70 24.95
N ILE A 121 -18.58 2.97 25.24
CA ILE A 121 -17.21 3.48 25.39
C ILE A 121 -16.93 3.68 26.88
N ASN A 122 -15.76 3.22 27.35
CA ASN A 122 -15.27 3.59 28.67
C ASN A 122 -14.55 4.92 28.55
N ALA A 123 -14.98 5.94 29.28
CA ALA A 123 -14.42 7.28 29.21
C ALA A 123 -14.00 7.81 30.57
N ALA A 124 -13.02 8.72 30.57
CA ALA A 124 -12.64 9.55 31.69
C ALA A 124 -12.26 10.95 31.19
N ILE A 125 -12.47 11.97 32.01
CA ILE A 125 -12.19 13.37 31.68
C ILE A 125 -11.23 13.96 32.70
N MET A 126 -10.09 14.40 32.20
CA MET A 126 -9.05 15.12 32.91
C MET A 126 -8.95 16.53 32.33
N ALA A 127 -8.92 17.53 33.21
CA ALA A 127 -8.69 18.92 32.84
C ALA A 127 -7.38 19.41 33.46
N TYR A 128 -6.63 20.24 32.74
CA TYR A 128 -5.32 20.71 33.19
C TYR A 128 -5.14 22.22 33.05
N THR A 129 -4.49 22.82 34.05
CA THR A 129 -4.04 24.23 34.07
C THR A 129 -3.00 24.41 35.20
N THR A 130 -2.68 25.65 35.60
CA THR A 130 -1.92 25.95 36.83
C THR A 130 -2.81 26.56 37.91
N HIS A 131 -2.50 26.28 39.18
CA HIS A 131 -3.25 26.80 40.33
C HIS A 131 -2.82 28.25 40.64
N ILE A 132 -3.79 29.19 40.64
CA ILE A 132 -3.68 30.63 40.97
C ILE A 132 -2.79 31.44 40.01
N TYR A 133 -3.17 32.70 39.74
CA TYR A 133 -2.45 33.67 38.91
C TYR A 133 -0.93 33.62 39.14
N ASN A 134 -0.17 33.30 38.09
CA ASN A 134 1.29 33.06 37.97
C ASN A 134 1.62 31.60 37.63
N ASN A 135 2.89 31.34 37.29
CA ASN A 135 3.48 30.05 36.88
C ASN A 135 3.49 29.03 38.05
N GLY A 136 2.33 28.85 38.71
CA GLY A 136 2.13 28.07 39.92
C GLY A 136 2.11 26.56 39.68
N PRO A 137 1.95 25.76 40.74
CA PRO A 137 1.96 24.30 40.63
C PRO A 137 0.87 23.81 39.67
N LEU A 138 1.19 22.71 38.99
CA LEU A 138 0.26 21.98 38.13
C LEU A 138 -1.07 21.73 38.85
N SER A 139 -2.17 22.08 38.20
CA SER A 139 -3.53 21.75 38.62
C SER A 139 -4.09 20.74 37.63
N LEU A 140 -4.07 19.46 38.01
CA LEU A 140 -4.76 18.39 37.29
C LEU A 140 -6.07 18.08 38.00
N ARG A 141 -7.18 18.43 37.37
CA ARG A 141 -8.50 18.10 37.90
C ARG A 141 -9.08 16.93 37.12
N ALA A 142 -9.18 15.78 37.78
CA ALA A 142 -10.11 14.76 37.33
C ALA A 142 -11.53 15.30 37.45
N VAL A 143 -12.21 15.48 36.33
CA VAL A 143 -13.52 16.12 36.32
C VAL A 143 -14.64 15.08 36.30
N SER A 144 -14.39 13.88 35.76
CA SER A 144 -15.32 12.75 35.80
C SER A 144 -14.69 11.49 36.42
N GLY A 145 -15.49 10.50 36.78
CA GLY A 145 -15.01 9.13 37.04
C GLY A 145 -14.71 8.36 35.74
N PHE A 146 -14.03 7.22 35.87
CA PHE A 146 -13.87 6.24 34.78
C PHE A 146 -15.03 5.26 34.74
N GLY A 147 -15.56 4.99 33.55
CA GLY A 147 -16.54 3.94 33.32
C GLY A 147 -17.26 4.12 32.00
N LYS A 148 -18.23 3.27 31.71
CA LYS A 148 -19.02 3.40 30.48
C LYS A 148 -19.77 4.73 30.45
N ILE A 149 -19.83 5.36 29.27
CA ILE A 149 -20.56 6.62 29.08
C ILE A 149 -22.03 6.45 29.50
N VAL A 150 -22.69 5.35 29.12
CA VAL A 150 -24.11 5.12 29.45
C VAL A 150 -24.37 5.14 30.96
N ASP A 151 -23.46 4.55 31.75
CA ASP A 151 -23.62 4.41 33.20
C ASP A 151 -23.34 5.72 33.94
N ASN A 152 -22.44 6.56 33.39
CA ASN A 152 -21.92 7.76 34.05
C ASN A 152 -22.29 9.07 33.35
N ARG A 153 -23.18 9.03 32.35
CA ARG A 153 -23.45 10.14 31.41
C ARG A 153 -23.71 11.47 32.12
N SER A 154 -24.64 11.48 33.08
CA SER A 154 -25.00 12.70 33.80
C SER A 154 -23.80 13.29 34.55
N ALA A 155 -22.97 12.45 35.18
CA ALA A 155 -21.79 12.91 35.91
C ALA A 155 -20.72 13.46 34.95
N MET A 156 -20.50 12.80 33.81
CA MET A 156 -19.58 13.27 32.77
C MET A 156 -20.06 14.59 32.12
N VAL A 157 -21.34 14.75 31.83
CA VAL A 157 -21.89 16.00 31.29
C VAL A 157 -21.78 17.13 32.33
N SER A 158 -22.09 16.88 33.60
CA SER A 158 -21.85 17.85 34.67
C SER A 158 -20.37 18.23 34.80
N ALA A 159 -19.47 17.25 34.64
CA ALA A 159 -18.03 17.46 34.64
C ALA A 159 -17.59 18.40 33.52
N VAL A 160 -17.99 18.12 32.27
CA VAL A 160 -17.72 18.97 31.11
C VAL A 160 -18.24 20.39 31.34
N ASN A 161 -19.47 20.54 31.81
CA ASN A 161 -20.07 21.85 32.05
C ASN A 161 -19.35 22.67 33.14
N SER A 162 -18.57 22.02 34.01
CA SER A 162 -17.77 22.67 35.06
C SER A 162 -16.39 23.16 34.60
N LEU A 163 -15.98 22.85 33.36
CA LEU A 163 -14.72 23.32 32.80
C LEU A 163 -14.69 24.86 32.79
N SER A 164 -13.52 25.48 32.78
CA SER A 164 -13.33 26.92 32.89
C SER A 164 -11.95 27.32 32.37
N ALA A 165 -11.86 28.40 31.60
CA ALA A 165 -10.58 28.97 31.18
C ALA A 165 -9.90 29.69 32.36
N ARG A 166 -8.62 29.39 32.58
CA ARG A 166 -7.85 29.78 33.77
C ARG A 166 -6.45 30.28 33.39
N SER A 167 -5.40 29.61 33.86
CA SER A 167 -4.06 30.16 33.95
C SER A 167 -3.16 29.62 32.82
N TYR A 168 -2.05 28.96 33.13
CA TYR A 168 -1.07 28.53 32.13
C TYR A 168 -1.37 27.13 31.57
N THR A 169 -0.56 26.71 30.59
CA THR A 169 -0.70 25.49 29.78
C THR A 169 0.44 24.49 30.07
N PRO A 170 0.37 23.68 31.14
CA PRO A 170 1.40 22.70 31.50
C PRO A 170 1.26 21.36 30.73
N SER A 171 1.35 21.40 29.39
CA SER A 171 1.07 20.27 28.49
C SER A 171 1.86 18.99 28.77
N VAL A 172 3.17 19.10 29.02
CA VAL A 172 4.06 17.94 29.26
C VAL A 172 3.55 17.10 30.44
N LYS A 173 3.12 17.78 31.51
CA LYS A 173 2.64 17.11 32.72
C LYS A 173 1.25 16.51 32.56
N ALA A 174 0.40 17.13 31.74
CA ALA A 174 -0.89 16.57 31.41
C ALA A 174 -0.73 15.24 30.64
N LEU A 175 0.20 15.18 29.70
CA LEU A 175 0.54 13.94 28.97
C LEU A 175 1.12 12.86 29.91
N GLU A 176 2.09 13.22 30.76
CA GLU A 176 2.66 12.30 31.76
C GLU A 176 1.58 11.70 32.66
N ALA A 177 0.70 12.54 33.21
CA ALA A 177 -0.40 12.08 34.06
C ALA A 177 -1.40 11.20 33.31
N GLY A 178 -1.64 11.47 32.02
CA GLY A 178 -2.45 10.62 31.16
C GLY A 178 -1.86 9.22 30.99
N VAL A 179 -0.56 9.12 30.76
CA VAL A 179 0.14 7.83 30.64
C VAL A 179 0.15 7.09 31.97
N GLU A 180 0.44 7.77 33.09
CA GLU A 180 0.43 7.15 34.43
C GLU A 180 -0.98 6.67 34.82
N TRP A 181 -2.03 7.35 34.38
CA TRP A 181 -3.40 6.89 34.56
C TRP A 181 -3.59 5.48 33.94
N PHE A 182 -3.15 5.24 32.72
CA PHE A 182 -3.27 3.90 32.13
C PHE A 182 -2.39 2.83 32.80
N ARG A 183 -1.40 3.19 33.64
CA ARG A 183 -0.47 2.23 34.27
C ARG A 183 -0.98 1.69 35.60
N ASN A 184 -0.67 0.42 35.89
CA ASN A 184 -0.99 -0.24 37.17
C ASN A 184 0.03 0.05 38.29
N SER A 185 1.24 0.54 37.97
CA SER A 185 2.38 0.63 38.89
C SER A 185 2.46 1.93 39.71
N PHE A 186 1.47 2.81 39.60
CA PHE A 186 1.52 4.11 40.26
C PHE A 186 1.04 4.01 41.72
N THR A 187 1.97 4.06 42.67
CA THR A 187 1.67 4.26 44.10
C THR A 187 1.84 5.74 44.44
N ASP A 188 0.73 6.46 44.64
CA ASP A 188 0.75 7.84 45.12
C ASP A 188 1.30 7.88 46.55
N THR A 189 2.50 8.41 46.76
CA THR A 189 2.84 8.99 48.05
C THR A 189 2.32 10.42 48.05
N PRO A 190 1.25 10.72 48.82
CA PRO A 190 0.50 11.95 48.69
C PRO A 190 1.38 13.13 49.10
N TYR A 191 1.73 13.98 48.13
CA TYR A 191 2.21 15.32 48.41
C TYR A 191 1.34 16.36 47.71
N ASN A 192 0.22 16.67 48.39
CA ASN A 192 -0.46 17.96 48.54
C ASN A 192 -0.21 19.00 47.42
N TRP A 193 -1.14 19.42 46.55
CA TRP A 193 -2.59 19.54 46.58
C TRP A 193 -3.13 19.27 45.16
N THR A 194 -4.23 18.53 45.05
CA THR A 194 -5.08 18.38 43.84
C THR A 194 -4.54 17.54 42.66
N VAL A 195 -4.10 16.31 42.92
CA VAL A 195 -4.50 15.20 42.02
C VAL A 195 -5.71 14.54 42.70
N ALA A 196 -6.88 15.15 42.56
CA ALA A 196 -8.11 14.44 42.87
C ALA A 196 -8.16 13.28 41.88
N HIS A 197 -7.97 12.05 42.36
CA HIS A 197 -8.10 10.87 41.51
C HIS A 197 -9.55 10.82 41.04
N LEU A 198 -9.80 10.42 39.78
CA LEU A 198 -11.09 10.37 39.09
C LEU A 198 -12.20 9.67 39.90
N GLY A 199 -12.72 10.36 40.92
CA GLY A 199 -13.71 9.90 41.88
C GLY A 199 -13.24 8.92 42.97
N THR A 200 -11.95 8.63 43.17
CA THR A 200 -11.48 7.58 44.11
C THR A 200 -10.57 8.10 45.23
N THR A 201 -10.64 7.48 46.40
CA THR A 201 -9.71 7.74 47.52
C THR A 201 -8.30 7.25 47.12
N PRO A 202 -7.19 7.94 47.47
CA PRO A 202 -5.82 7.66 47.00
C PRO A 202 -5.21 6.27 47.28
N GLN A 203 -6.01 5.29 47.72
CA GLN A 203 -5.55 3.96 48.16
C GLN A 203 -6.10 2.81 47.30
N THR A 204 -6.95 3.06 46.30
CA THR A 204 -7.57 2.00 45.47
C THR A 204 -7.71 2.38 43.99
N TYR A 205 -6.73 3.07 43.42
CA TYR A 205 -6.72 3.34 41.98
C TYR A 205 -6.51 2.05 41.19
N GLN A 206 -7.38 1.75 40.23
CA GLN A 206 -7.26 0.60 39.31
C GLN A 206 -7.16 1.12 37.88
N SER A 207 -6.14 0.66 37.13
CA SER A 207 -5.95 1.06 35.74
C SER A 207 -7.17 0.67 34.88
N PRO A 208 -7.53 1.50 33.87
CA PRO A 208 -8.48 1.17 32.81
C PRO A 208 -8.16 -0.11 32.03
N ILE A 209 -6.87 -0.48 31.96
CA ILE A 209 -6.42 -1.74 31.35
C ILE A 209 -6.85 -2.92 32.24
N GLY A 210 -6.88 -2.71 33.57
CA GLY A 210 -7.30 -3.70 34.56
C GLY A 210 -6.23 -4.76 34.84
N ASP A 211 -6.65 -5.79 35.59
CA ASP A 211 -5.81 -6.95 35.94
C ASP A 211 -6.28 -8.27 35.33
N ASP A 212 -7.52 -8.32 34.84
CA ASP A 212 -8.10 -9.50 34.19
C ASP A 212 -7.81 -9.46 32.68
N PRO A 213 -7.04 -10.40 32.12
CA PRO A 213 -6.79 -10.45 30.68
C PRO A 213 -8.05 -10.76 29.86
N THR A 214 -9.06 -11.41 30.45
CA THR A 214 -10.23 -11.93 29.75
C THR A 214 -11.07 -10.79 29.15
N GLY A 215 -11.01 -10.61 27.83
CA GLY A 215 -11.74 -9.55 27.12
C GLY A 215 -11.19 -8.13 27.30
N ASN A 216 -10.05 -7.97 27.98
CA ASN A 216 -9.34 -6.69 28.12
C ASN A 216 -8.05 -6.63 27.30
N TRP A 217 -7.46 -7.78 26.94
CA TRP A 217 -6.19 -7.84 26.20
C TRP A 217 -6.22 -7.15 24.82
N CYS A 218 -7.39 -7.06 24.19
CA CYS A 218 -7.60 -6.43 22.87
C CYS A 218 -8.33 -5.08 22.91
N ARG A 219 -8.51 -4.48 24.10
CA ARG A 219 -9.17 -3.17 24.23
C ARG A 219 -8.27 -2.04 23.72
N PRO A 220 -8.73 -1.22 22.76
CA PRO A 220 -8.00 -0.02 22.38
C PRO A 220 -7.93 0.97 23.56
N ASN A 221 -6.73 1.48 23.87
CA ASN A 221 -6.54 2.55 24.85
C ASN A 221 -6.16 3.84 24.12
N ARG A 222 -6.92 4.91 24.33
CA ARG A 222 -6.73 6.19 23.64
C ARG A 222 -6.66 7.38 24.59
N MET A 223 -5.70 8.26 24.35
CA MET A 223 -5.60 9.59 24.95
C MET A 223 -6.01 10.63 23.91
N VAL A 224 -6.89 11.55 24.29
CA VAL A 224 -7.32 12.67 23.43
C VAL A 224 -6.82 13.96 24.06
N PHE A 225 -5.76 14.52 23.51
CA PHE A 225 -5.08 15.70 24.04
C PHE A 225 -5.52 16.97 23.29
N LEU A 226 -6.31 17.83 23.94
CA LEU A 226 -6.80 19.07 23.35
C LEU A 226 -6.13 20.27 23.99
N THR A 227 -5.57 21.15 23.16
CA THR A 227 -4.99 22.43 23.58
C THR A 227 -5.15 23.50 22.51
N ASP A 228 -5.11 24.76 22.91
CA ASP A 228 -5.25 25.91 22.03
C ASP A 228 -4.00 26.79 21.95
N GLY A 229 -2.92 26.31 22.58
CA GLY A 229 -1.73 27.11 22.80
C GLY A 229 -0.47 26.32 23.09
N ARG A 230 0.65 27.06 23.06
CA ARG A 230 2.00 26.57 23.35
C ARG A 230 2.15 26.08 24.80
N PRO A 231 2.96 25.05 25.06
CA PRO A 231 3.40 24.75 26.41
C PRO A 231 4.15 25.97 26.97
N ASN A 232 3.79 26.41 28.18
CA ASN A 232 4.29 27.67 28.72
C ASN A 232 4.47 27.68 30.26
N SER A 233 4.39 26.51 30.90
CA SER A 233 4.57 26.35 32.33
C SER A 233 5.15 24.98 32.67
N ASN A 234 5.91 24.91 33.77
CA ASN A 234 6.47 23.68 34.34
C ASN A 234 7.43 22.92 33.39
N ARG A 235 8.35 23.64 32.73
CA ARG A 235 9.44 23.04 31.94
C ARG A 235 10.44 22.27 32.81
N PRO A 236 11.08 21.20 32.30
CA PRO A 236 12.19 20.54 33.00
C PRO A 236 13.32 21.53 33.29
N ALA A 237 13.85 21.53 34.52
CA ALA A 237 14.92 22.46 34.90
C ALA A 237 16.21 22.20 34.09
N THR A 238 16.80 23.26 33.51
CA THR A 238 18.12 23.22 32.88
C THR A 238 19.21 23.67 33.84
N ALA A 239 20.39 23.05 33.81
CA ALA A 239 21.55 23.55 34.53
C ALA A 239 21.97 24.92 33.95
N GLY A 240 21.77 26.00 34.70
CA GLY A 240 22.20 27.36 34.33
C GLY A 240 21.10 28.39 34.00
N ASP A 241 19.84 28.13 34.32
CA ASP A 241 18.76 29.08 34.03
C ASP A 241 18.85 30.41 34.82
N PRO A 242 18.88 31.59 34.14
CA PRO A 242 18.92 32.90 34.78
C PRO A 242 17.53 33.27 35.33
N GLY A 243 17.37 33.10 36.64
CA GLY A 243 16.08 33.20 37.33
C GLY A 243 16.02 32.42 38.65
N HIS A 244 17.10 31.67 38.95
CA HIS A 244 17.33 30.99 40.22
C HIS A 244 17.51 32.01 41.38
N TRP A 245 16.41 32.60 41.86
CA TRP A 245 16.44 33.52 43.00
C TRP A 245 16.69 32.72 44.29
N SER A 246 17.95 32.68 44.70
CA SER A 246 18.49 31.94 45.85
C SER A 246 17.99 32.41 47.24
N GLY A 247 16.85 33.11 47.32
CA GLY A 247 16.36 33.79 48.52
C GLY A 247 15.00 33.33 49.07
N HIS A 248 14.29 32.39 48.42
CA HIS A 248 13.04 31.82 48.93
C HIS A 248 13.24 30.35 49.35
N VAL A 249 14.29 30.10 50.14
CA VAL A 249 14.57 28.80 50.76
C VAL A 249 13.67 28.61 51.99
N GLY A 250 12.46 28.16 51.72
CA GLY A 250 11.50 27.70 52.72
C GLY A 250 10.42 26.85 52.06
N ALA A 251 10.69 25.55 51.92
CA ALA A 251 9.75 24.48 51.53
C ALA A 251 9.28 24.35 50.06
N PHE A 252 10.06 24.82 49.08
CA PHE A 252 9.92 24.36 47.68
C PHE A 252 11.14 23.51 47.31
N ILE A 253 11.06 22.19 47.57
CA ILE A 253 12.07 21.25 47.10
C ILE A 253 11.91 21.09 45.57
N PRO A 254 13.00 21.26 44.79
CA PRO A 254 12.98 21.27 43.33
C PRO A 254 13.07 19.83 42.79
N HIS A 255 11.99 19.34 42.18
CA HIS A 255 12.05 18.20 41.27
C HIS A 255 11.11 18.48 40.08
N TYR A 256 10.89 17.50 39.21
CA TYR A 256 9.93 17.49 38.09
C TYR A 256 10.50 17.88 36.71
N GLY A 257 11.76 17.54 36.47
CA GLY A 257 12.28 17.24 35.14
C GLY A 257 12.46 15.73 34.98
N VAL A 258 11.60 15.06 34.21
CA VAL A 258 11.98 13.78 33.62
C VAL A 258 13.09 14.10 32.62
N THR A 259 14.30 13.62 32.85
CA THR A 259 15.40 13.70 31.86
C THR A 259 15.41 12.48 30.95
N ALA A 260 14.64 11.46 31.30
CA ALA A 260 14.41 10.25 30.53
C ALA A 260 13.08 9.59 30.94
N TYR A 261 12.45 8.88 30.00
CA TYR A 261 11.34 7.95 30.25
C TYR A 261 11.88 6.50 30.15
N PRO A 262 11.28 5.49 30.84
CA PRO A 262 11.73 4.08 30.75
C PRO A 262 11.83 3.60 29.29
N ALA A 263 12.69 2.63 28.96
CA ALA A 263 12.60 2.00 27.62
C ALA A 263 11.33 1.16 27.50
N PRO A 264 10.80 0.93 26.29
CA PRO A 264 9.89 -0.19 26.06
C PRO A 264 10.49 -1.50 26.57
N GLY A 265 9.80 -2.16 27.50
CA GLY A 265 10.21 -3.47 28.02
C GLY A 265 11.35 -3.50 29.05
N THR A 266 11.80 -2.37 29.63
CA THR A 266 12.83 -2.38 30.69
C THR A 266 12.45 -1.53 31.91
N THR A 267 12.97 -1.90 33.08
CA THR A 267 12.75 -1.17 34.36
C THR A 267 13.79 -0.06 34.61
N SER A 268 14.53 0.38 33.58
CA SER A 268 15.61 1.36 33.67
C SER A 268 15.47 2.42 32.56
N PRO A 269 15.87 3.70 32.77
CA PRO A 269 15.58 4.78 31.82
C PRO A 269 16.32 4.58 30.49
N ALA A 270 15.64 4.79 29.34
CA ALA A 270 16.30 4.65 28.04
C ALA A 270 15.87 5.63 26.94
N VAL A 271 14.77 6.38 27.10
CA VAL A 271 14.43 7.45 26.14
C VAL A 271 14.79 8.78 26.78
N GLY A 272 15.95 9.32 26.43
CA GLY A 272 16.37 10.65 26.90
C GLY A 272 15.42 11.71 26.36
N CYS A 273 14.93 12.60 27.23
CA CYS A 273 14.06 13.69 26.80
C CYS A 273 14.86 14.70 25.98
N ALA A 274 14.75 14.62 24.65
CA ALA A 274 15.37 15.60 23.77
C ALA A 274 14.64 16.95 23.89
N ALA A 275 15.31 18.02 23.50
CA ALA A 275 14.62 19.28 23.30
C ALA A 275 13.54 19.07 22.22
N ASP A 276 12.31 19.45 22.51
CA ASP A 276 11.26 19.41 21.50
C ASP A 276 11.60 20.42 20.40
N PRO A 277 11.51 20.04 19.11
CA PRO A 277 11.96 20.85 17.99
C PRO A 277 11.15 22.14 17.78
N TYR A 278 9.99 22.27 18.42
CA TYR A 278 9.10 23.43 18.31
C TYR A 278 9.17 24.33 19.54
N PHE A 279 9.19 23.75 20.75
CA PHE A 279 9.26 24.51 22.00
C PHE A 279 10.19 23.87 23.03
N SER A 280 11.13 24.64 23.57
CA SER A 280 11.97 24.18 24.69
C SER A 280 11.14 23.75 25.91
N ASP A 281 9.99 24.38 26.11
CA ASP A 281 9.07 24.12 27.22
C ASP A 281 8.19 22.88 26.97
N GLY A 282 8.21 22.34 25.75
CA GLY A 282 7.56 21.09 25.36
C GLY A 282 8.43 19.84 25.51
N ARG A 283 9.67 19.99 26.01
CA ARG A 283 10.62 18.88 26.25
C ARG A 283 9.95 17.69 26.95
N CYS A 284 10.22 16.47 26.47
CA CYS A 284 9.62 15.19 26.85
C CYS A 284 8.21 14.89 26.32
N SER A 285 7.45 15.86 25.79
CA SER A 285 6.05 15.59 25.39
C SER A 285 5.97 14.44 24.39
N SER A 286 6.91 14.44 23.45
CA SER A 286 6.96 13.53 22.32
C SER A 286 7.45 12.13 22.72
N GLU A 287 8.40 12.07 23.65
CA GLU A 287 8.99 10.84 24.19
C GLU A 287 8.02 10.09 25.11
N ILE A 288 7.23 10.83 25.88
CA ILE A 288 6.19 10.27 26.75
C ILE A 288 5.16 9.49 25.92
N VAL A 289 4.67 10.11 24.84
CA VAL A 289 3.65 9.49 23.97
C VAL A 289 4.24 8.40 23.06
N GLU A 290 5.50 8.54 22.63
CA GLU A 290 6.21 7.48 21.90
C GLU A 290 6.41 6.23 22.75
N TRP A 291 6.80 6.40 24.00
CA TRP A 291 6.92 5.27 24.92
C TRP A 291 5.56 4.61 25.13
N ALA A 292 4.52 5.42 25.38
CA ALA A 292 3.18 4.94 25.63
C ALA A 292 2.59 4.15 24.45
N SER A 293 2.95 4.53 23.22
CA SER A 293 2.48 3.89 21.99
C SER A 293 3.26 2.63 21.59
N THR A 294 4.46 2.44 22.12
CA THR A 294 5.34 1.31 21.74
C THR A 294 5.57 0.30 22.86
N THR A 295 5.19 0.64 24.09
CA THR A 295 5.42 -0.21 25.27
C THR A 295 4.20 -1.04 25.61
N ASP A 296 4.43 -2.31 25.89
CA ASP A 296 3.43 -3.16 26.52
C ASP A 296 3.28 -2.79 28.00
N LEU A 297 2.12 -2.20 28.35
CA LEU A 297 1.80 -1.79 29.70
C LEU A 297 1.36 -2.96 30.60
N LYS A 298 1.20 -4.19 30.07
CA LYS A 298 0.75 -5.35 30.84
C LYS A 298 1.36 -6.69 30.35
N THR A 299 2.56 -6.99 30.85
CA THR A 299 3.34 -8.19 30.48
C THR A 299 3.05 -9.46 31.30
N ALA A 300 1.96 -9.50 32.09
CA ALA A 300 1.67 -10.62 32.99
C ALA A 300 1.09 -11.85 32.27
N THR A 301 1.20 -13.04 32.88
CA THR A 301 0.68 -14.30 32.30
C THR A 301 -0.81 -14.19 31.95
N GLY A 302 -1.16 -14.54 30.71
CA GLY A 302 -2.53 -14.49 30.18
C GLY A 302 -2.83 -13.27 29.31
N TRP A 303 -1.96 -12.26 29.30
CA TRP A 303 -2.02 -11.13 28.36
C TRP A 303 -1.28 -11.48 27.06
N THR A 304 -1.96 -11.32 25.93
CA THR A 304 -1.40 -11.55 24.58
C THR A 304 -1.44 -10.24 23.78
N GLY A 305 -0.44 -10.01 22.93
CA GLY A 305 -0.31 -8.74 22.20
C GLY A 305 0.39 -7.66 23.04
N ILE A 306 0.31 -6.41 22.60
CA ILE A 306 0.90 -5.24 23.27
C ILE A 306 -0.25 -4.34 23.74
N GLN A 307 -0.31 -4.04 25.04
CA GLN A 307 -1.28 -3.11 25.59
C GLN A 307 -0.66 -1.70 25.64
N ASN A 308 -0.75 -0.97 24.54
CA ASN A 308 -0.22 0.38 24.37
C ASN A 308 -1.33 1.45 24.41
N ILE A 309 -0.94 2.71 24.35
CA ILE A 309 -1.83 3.88 24.29
C ILE A 309 -1.59 4.63 22.98
N VAL A 310 -2.66 4.93 22.26
CA VAL A 310 -2.62 5.84 21.12
C VAL A 310 -3.01 7.25 21.56
N THR A 311 -2.25 8.28 21.15
CA THR A 311 -2.52 9.67 21.52
C THR A 311 -2.94 10.51 20.32
N ASP A 312 -4.22 10.88 20.28
CA ASP A 312 -4.78 11.82 19.30
C ASP A 312 -4.65 13.26 19.84
N THR A 313 -4.36 14.24 18.99
CA THR A 313 -4.25 15.65 19.40
C THR A 313 -5.24 16.55 18.68
N ILE A 314 -5.78 17.54 19.38
CA ILE A 314 -6.69 18.55 18.83
C ILE A 314 -6.12 19.94 19.10
N GLY A 315 -5.81 20.67 18.02
CA GLY A 315 -5.42 22.08 18.04
C GLY A 315 -6.64 22.99 17.88
N PHE A 316 -7.05 23.69 18.94
CA PHE A 316 -8.16 24.64 18.87
C PHE A 316 -7.68 26.04 18.48
N GLY A 317 -8.06 26.49 17.29
CA GLY A 317 -7.82 27.85 16.80
C GLY A 317 -6.33 28.11 16.58
N ILE A 318 -5.63 27.05 16.19
CA ILE A 318 -4.21 27.07 15.83
C ILE A 318 -4.08 27.48 14.37
N THR A 319 -3.13 28.38 14.09
CA THR A 319 -2.83 28.81 12.72
C THR A 319 -2.06 27.71 11.98
N GLU A 320 -2.47 27.44 10.74
CA GLU A 320 -1.80 26.49 9.86
C GLU A 320 -0.31 26.87 9.67
N ASN A 321 0.57 25.88 9.67
CA ASN A 321 2.03 25.97 9.60
C ASN A 321 2.70 26.72 10.79
N SER A 322 2.00 26.89 11.91
CA SER A 322 2.60 27.47 13.13
C SER A 322 3.44 26.45 13.90
N THR A 323 4.32 26.93 14.78
CA THR A 323 5.09 26.04 15.67
C THR A 323 4.20 25.30 16.67
N GLN A 324 3.04 25.86 17.03
CA GLN A 324 2.01 25.21 17.84
C GLN A 324 1.38 24.02 17.12
N GLU A 325 1.09 24.17 15.83
CA GLU A 325 0.61 23.07 15.01
C GLU A 325 1.66 21.97 14.90
N GLY A 326 2.90 22.34 14.59
CA GLY A 326 4.01 21.39 14.54
C GLY A 326 4.24 20.63 15.85
N TYR A 327 4.11 21.29 17.00
CA TYR A 327 4.18 20.65 18.31
C TYR A 327 3.10 19.59 18.52
N LEU A 328 1.85 19.87 18.11
CA LEU A 328 0.75 18.91 18.27
C LEU A 328 0.82 17.77 17.27
N MET A 329 1.21 18.05 16.03
CA MET A 329 1.51 17.03 15.03
C MET A 329 2.62 16.09 15.52
N ASN A 330 3.69 16.62 16.14
CA ASN A 330 4.77 15.82 16.71
C ASN A 330 4.31 14.89 17.83
N ILE A 331 3.39 15.35 18.69
CA ILE A 331 2.81 14.52 19.75
C ILE A 331 1.89 13.44 19.16
N ALA A 332 1.02 13.80 18.21
CA ALA A 332 0.12 12.83 17.56
C ALA A 332 0.93 11.72 16.84
N ASP A 333 1.89 12.12 15.99
CA ASP A 333 2.71 11.20 15.20
C ASP A 333 3.48 10.20 16.08
N ARG A 334 4.20 10.72 17.10
CA ARG A 334 4.93 9.88 18.05
C ARG A 334 4.00 9.05 18.93
N GLY A 335 2.83 9.59 19.26
CA GLY A 335 1.75 8.89 19.95
C GLY A 335 0.96 7.90 19.09
N LYS A 336 1.28 7.76 17.80
CA LYS A 336 0.57 6.92 16.82
C LYS A 336 -0.92 7.27 16.63
N GLY A 337 -1.32 8.49 16.97
CA GLY A 337 -2.68 9.02 16.80
C GLY A 337 -2.72 10.13 15.76
N GLU A 338 -3.90 10.70 15.54
CA GLU A 338 -4.11 11.73 14.51
C GLU A 338 -4.11 13.15 15.11
N TYR A 339 -3.68 14.13 14.31
CA TYR A 339 -3.84 15.56 14.62
C TYR A 339 -5.08 16.14 13.93
N TYR A 340 -5.89 16.87 14.70
CA TYR A 340 -7.07 17.58 14.22
C TYR A 340 -6.96 19.08 14.51
N THR A 341 -7.16 19.89 13.48
CA THR A 341 -7.29 21.35 13.64
C THR A 341 -8.76 21.76 13.60
N VAL A 342 -9.17 22.61 14.54
CA VAL A 342 -10.55 23.04 14.72
C VAL A 342 -10.60 24.52 15.06
N ASP A 343 -11.62 25.25 14.63
CA ASP A 343 -11.78 26.68 14.93
C ASP A 343 -13.15 27.04 15.51
N ASN A 344 -14.06 26.06 15.61
CA ASN A 344 -15.41 26.21 16.14
C ASN A 344 -15.97 24.88 16.69
N ALA A 345 -17.14 24.94 17.34
CA ALA A 345 -17.81 23.79 17.96
C ALA A 345 -18.18 22.67 16.97
N ASP A 346 -18.56 22.97 15.74
CA ASP A 346 -18.98 21.97 14.75
C ASP A 346 -17.78 21.14 14.26
N LYS A 347 -16.67 21.81 13.92
CA LYS A 347 -15.42 21.13 13.57
C LYS A 347 -14.87 20.33 14.74
N LEU A 348 -14.99 20.85 15.96
CA LEU A 348 -14.60 20.11 17.16
C LEU A 348 -15.46 18.87 17.40
N THR A 349 -16.77 18.97 17.17
CA THR A 349 -17.69 17.82 17.23
C THR A 349 -17.32 16.79 16.16
N ALA A 350 -17.00 17.22 14.93
CA ALA A 350 -16.56 16.33 13.86
C ALA A 350 -15.23 15.64 14.21
N ALA A 351 -14.27 16.35 14.79
CA ALA A 351 -13.00 15.78 15.26
C ALA A 351 -13.22 14.71 16.34
N PHE A 352 -14.01 15.00 17.38
CA PHE A 352 -14.32 14.00 18.39
C PHE A 352 -15.06 12.78 17.83
N LYS A 353 -16.00 12.97 16.88
CA LYS A 353 -16.67 11.84 16.20
C LYS A 353 -15.67 10.96 15.46
N LYS A 354 -14.71 11.54 14.74
CA LYS A 354 -13.64 10.79 14.07
C LYS A 354 -12.81 9.99 15.08
N ILE A 355 -12.35 10.63 16.16
CA ILE A 355 -11.55 9.99 17.20
C ILE A 355 -12.31 8.82 17.85
N VAL A 356 -13.57 9.03 18.21
CA VAL A 356 -14.43 7.99 18.81
C VAL A 356 -14.68 6.83 17.82
N ASN A 357 -14.93 7.14 16.56
CA ASN A 357 -15.07 6.13 15.52
C ASN A 357 -13.77 5.33 15.35
N ASN A 358 -12.62 6.01 15.28
CA ASN A 358 -11.31 5.37 15.20
C ASN A 358 -11.05 4.47 16.42
N ALA A 359 -11.40 4.91 17.64
CA ALA A 359 -11.26 4.12 18.85
C ALA A 359 -12.12 2.84 18.83
N THR A 360 -13.35 2.93 18.33
CA THR A 360 -14.29 1.80 18.26
C THR A 360 -14.01 0.82 17.11
N THR A 361 -13.33 1.28 16.04
CA THR A 361 -12.95 0.44 14.89
C THR A 361 -11.53 -0.12 14.98
N SER A 362 -10.72 0.37 15.92
CA SER A 362 -9.37 -0.17 16.21
C SER A 362 -9.40 -1.54 16.91
N ILE A 363 -10.58 -2.09 17.19
CA ILE A 363 -10.73 -3.43 17.75
C ILE A 363 -10.35 -4.42 16.63
N PRO A 364 -9.46 -5.41 16.90
CA PRO A 364 -9.19 -6.45 15.92
C PRO A 364 -10.50 -7.14 15.51
N TYR A 365 -10.88 -7.03 14.25
CA TYR A 365 -11.97 -7.84 13.71
C TYR A 365 -11.59 -9.31 13.85
N THR A 366 -12.55 -10.17 14.14
CA THR A 366 -12.28 -11.60 14.04
C THR A 366 -12.04 -11.90 12.57
N TYR A 367 -10.78 -12.13 12.24
CA TYR A 367 -10.42 -12.81 11.03
C TYR A 367 -11.07 -14.19 11.12
N SER A 368 -12.12 -14.42 10.35
CA SER A 368 -12.40 -15.77 9.87
C SER A 368 -11.12 -16.14 9.13
N SER A 369 -10.20 -16.84 9.81
CA SER A 369 -8.92 -17.23 9.23
C SER A 369 -9.25 -17.83 7.88
N PRO A 370 -8.92 -17.18 6.77
CA PRO A 370 -8.66 -17.99 5.62
C PRO A 370 -7.40 -18.72 6.07
N THR A 371 -7.43 -20.06 6.05
CA THR A 371 -6.32 -20.76 5.40
C THR A 371 -5.75 -19.80 4.37
N ILE A 372 -4.54 -19.25 4.59
CA ILE A 372 -3.88 -18.23 3.75
C ILE A 372 -4.46 -18.36 2.35
N PRO A 373 -5.27 -17.40 1.85
CA PRO A 373 -6.13 -17.67 0.70
C PRO A 373 -5.24 -17.61 -0.53
N TYR A 374 -4.37 -18.61 -0.70
CA TYR A 374 -3.87 -18.96 -2.00
C TYR A 374 -5.02 -19.74 -2.63
N ASN A 375 -5.79 -19.06 -3.47
CA ASN A 375 -6.61 -19.80 -4.41
C ASN A 375 -5.63 -20.37 -5.46
N PRO A 376 -5.43 -21.69 -5.57
CA PRO A 376 -4.57 -22.27 -6.61
C PRO A 376 -5.03 -21.85 -8.02
N ASP A 377 -6.31 -21.52 -8.22
CA ASP A 377 -6.81 -21.00 -9.50
C ASP A 377 -6.22 -19.62 -9.84
N ASN A 378 -5.86 -18.83 -8.83
CA ASN A 378 -5.29 -17.49 -8.97
C ASN A 378 -3.76 -17.49 -9.01
N ALA A 379 -3.08 -18.63 -8.86
CA ALA A 379 -1.64 -18.68 -9.00
C ALA A 379 -1.22 -18.76 -10.48
N ALA A 380 -0.07 -18.18 -10.81
CA ALA A 380 0.52 -18.30 -12.14
C ALA A 380 1.68 -19.29 -12.10
N ILE A 381 1.74 -20.19 -13.06
CA ILE A 381 2.84 -21.15 -13.21
C ILE A 381 3.60 -20.80 -14.50
N SER A 382 4.92 -20.70 -14.39
CA SER A 382 5.83 -20.59 -15.54
C SER A 382 7.04 -21.48 -15.29
N ASN A 383 7.26 -22.45 -16.17
CA ASN A 383 8.23 -23.54 -15.97
C ASN A 383 8.05 -24.22 -14.61
N ASP A 384 9.12 -24.25 -13.81
CA ASP A 384 9.15 -24.80 -12.46
C ASP A 384 8.78 -23.76 -11.40
N PHE A 385 8.33 -22.55 -11.75
CA PHE A 385 8.03 -21.50 -10.77
C PHE A 385 6.53 -21.24 -10.65
N LEU A 386 6.12 -21.04 -9.40
CA LEU A 386 4.78 -20.65 -8.98
C LEU A 386 4.85 -19.23 -8.40
N TYR A 387 3.98 -18.35 -8.90
CA TYR A 387 3.79 -16.99 -8.39
C TYR A 387 2.47 -16.92 -7.63
N VAL A 388 2.56 -16.66 -6.33
CA VAL A 388 1.44 -16.71 -5.39
C VAL A 388 1.08 -15.29 -4.97
N PRO A 389 -0.07 -14.74 -5.41
CA PRO A 389 -0.57 -13.49 -4.85
C PRO A 389 -1.03 -13.71 -3.41
N MET A 390 -0.78 -12.74 -2.55
CA MET A 390 -1.18 -12.76 -1.14
C MET A 390 -1.77 -11.41 -0.76
N PHE A 391 -2.73 -11.41 0.16
CA PHE A 391 -3.26 -10.20 0.79
C PHE A 391 -3.62 -10.49 2.24
N SER A 392 -3.77 -9.45 3.06
CA SER A 392 -4.56 -9.60 4.28
C SER A 392 -5.61 -8.50 4.42
N PRO A 393 -6.82 -8.91 4.82
CA PRO A 393 -7.92 -7.99 4.99
C PRO A 393 -7.64 -7.04 6.16
N LEU A 394 -8.10 -5.80 6.04
CA LEU A 394 -8.02 -4.78 7.08
C LEU A 394 -9.39 -4.11 7.19
N ALA A 395 -9.80 -3.69 8.39
CA ALA A 395 -11.00 -2.87 8.55
C ALA A 395 -10.76 -1.40 8.16
N LYS A 396 -10.09 -1.21 7.02
CA LYS A 396 -9.67 0.06 6.43
C LYS A 396 -9.83 -0.02 4.91
N SER A 397 -9.85 1.14 4.26
CA SER A 397 -10.07 1.30 2.82
C SER A 397 -8.95 0.70 1.96
N TYR A 398 -7.75 0.50 2.52
CA TYR A 398 -6.56 -0.04 1.88
C TYR A 398 -6.19 -1.37 2.49
N TRP A 399 -6.31 -2.44 1.70
CA TRP A 399 -5.82 -3.77 2.06
C TRP A 399 -4.43 -3.97 1.47
N LYS A 400 -3.53 -4.55 2.27
CA LYS A 400 -2.15 -4.78 1.87
C LYS A 400 -2.04 -6.05 1.03
N GLY A 401 -1.17 -6.02 0.04
CA GLY A 401 -0.88 -7.12 -0.88
C GLY A 401 0.60 -7.49 -0.95
N ASN A 402 0.89 -8.65 -1.56
CA ASN A 402 2.22 -9.11 -1.93
C ASN A 402 2.12 -10.17 -3.04
N ILE A 403 3.25 -10.52 -3.65
CA ILE A 403 3.40 -11.70 -4.51
C ILE A 403 4.68 -12.43 -4.11
N LYS A 404 4.61 -13.75 -3.98
CA LYS A 404 5.77 -14.59 -3.66
C LYS A 404 6.07 -15.58 -4.78
N LYS A 405 7.35 -15.91 -4.95
CA LYS A 405 7.83 -16.86 -5.95
C LYS A 405 8.35 -18.12 -5.26
N TYR A 406 7.80 -19.28 -5.62
CA TYR A 406 8.20 -20.60 -5.14
C TYR A 406 8.49 -21.54 -6.30
N ARG A 407 9.19 -22.64 -6.05
CA ARG A 407 9.44 -23.67 -7.06
C ARG A 407 8.43 -24.80 -6.94
N VAL A 408 7.93 -25.28 -8.06
CA VAL A 408 7.13 -26.50 -8.17
C VAL A 408 8.10 -27.67 -8.31
N GLY A 409 7.94 -28.69 -7.47
CA GLY A 409 8.67 -29.95 -7.55
C GLY A 409 7.74 -31.13 -7.43
N THR A 410 8.27 -32.33 -7.66
CA THR A 410 7.59 -33.60 -7.39
C THR A 410 8.38 -34.38 -6.35
N ASP A 411 7.71 -35.03 -5.40
CA ASP A 411 8.38 -35.94 -4.48
C ASP A 411 8.70 -37.30 -5.14
N SER A 412 9.23 -38.23 -4.33
CA SER A 412 9.52 -39.60 -4.75
C SER A 412 8.30 -40.43 -5.14
N ASN A 413 7.08 -39.98 -4.78
CA ASN A 413 5.82 -40.64 -5.10
C ASN A 413 5.16 -40.04 -6.36
N GLY A 414 5.71 -38.94 -6.90
CA GLY A 414 5.16 -38.21 -8.04
C GLY A 414 4.12 -37.16 -7.65
N ASP A 415 3.94 -36.89 -6.36
CA ASP A 415 3.03 -35.86 -5.86
C ASP A 415 3.69 -34.48 -6.02
N VAL A 416 2.89 -33.47 -6.39
CA VAL A 416 3.39 -32.10 -6.62
C VAL A 416 3.50 -31.34 -5.30
N PHE A 417 4.69 -30.80 -5.02
CA PHE A 417 4.99 -29.99 -3.84
C PHE A 417 5.54 -28.62 -4.21
N PHE A 418 5.33 -27.65 -3.32
CA PHE A 418 5.94 -26.33 -3.42
C PHE A 418 7.18 -26.27 -2.55
N ARG A 419 8.29 -25.89 -3.17
CA ARG A 419 9.60 -25.79 -2.54
C ARG A 419 10.03 -24.33 -2.43
N ASP A 420 10.55 -24.00 -1.26
CA ASP A 420 11.14 -22.71 -0.98
C ASP A 420 12.54 -22.62 -1.62
N ARG A 421 13.20 -21.47 -1.51
CA ARG A 421 14.54 -21.22 -2.06
C ARG A 421 15.59 -22.22 -1.57
N ASN A 422 15.42 -22.75 -0.36
CA ASN A 422 16.33 -23.67 0.30
C ASN A 422 15.94 -25.15 0.08
N GLY A 423 14.90 -25.42 -0.70
CA GLY A 423 14.38 -26.76 -0.96
C GLY A 423 13.48 -27.33 0.14
N ALA A 424 13.10 -26.52 1.13
CA ALA A 424 12.13 -26.92 2.15
C ALA A 424 10.70 -26.88 1.58
N ASP A 425 9.80 -27.67 2.16
CA ASP A 425 8.38 -27.61 1.81
C ASP A 425 7.78 -26.28 2.25
N VAL A 426 6.98 -25.67 1.37
CA VAL A 426 6.31 -24.39 1.63
C VAL A 426 4.99 -24.59 2.38
N VAL A 427 4.34 -25.74 2.18
CA VAL A 427 3.06 -26.08 2.80
C VAL A 427 3.17 -27.39 3.59
N ASP A 428 2.45 -27.46 4.71
CA ASP A 428 2.34 -28.67 5.53
C ASP A 428 1.28 -29.64 4.97
N THR A 429 1.09 -30.77 5.66
CA THR A 429 0.09 -31.79 5.28
C THR A 429 -1.36 -31.31 5.37
N SER A 430 -1.60 -30.14 5.96
CA SER A 430 -2.90 -29.48 6.06
C SER A 430 -3.06 -28.37 5.01
N PHE A 431 -2.12 -28.25 4.06
CA PHE A 431 -2.04 -27.18 3.06
C PHE A 431 -1.89 -25.78 3.67
N LEU A 432 -1.36 -25.66 4.89
CA LEU A 432 -1.02 -24.39 5.51
C LEU A 432 0.44 -24.04 5.22
N PHE A 433 0.74 -22.75 5.04
CA PHE A 433 2.13 -22.34 4.86
C PHE A 433 2.96 -22.65 6.10
N ILE A 434 4.10 -23.28 5.88
CA ILE A 434 5.08 -23.57 6.92
C ILE A 434 5.78 -22.26 7.32
N THR A 435 6.02 -22.11 8.62
CA THR A 435 6.76 -20.95 9.14
C THR A 435 8.23 -21.03 8.75
N ASN A 436 8.86 -19.87 8.58
CA ASN A 436 10.28 -19.70 8.22
C ASN A 436 10.68 -20.16 6.80
N THR A 437 9.72 -20.27 5.88
CA THR A 437 10.01 -20.48 4.45
C THR A 437 10.67 -19.24 3.83
N GLN A 438 11.55 -19.44 2.87
CA GLN A 438 12.15 -18.37 2.07
C GLN A 438 11.68 -18.42 0.62
N ASP A 439 10.98 -17.38 0.16
CA ASP A 439 10.64 -17.26 -1.26
C ASP A 439 11.86 -16.81 -2.10
N TYR A 440 11.81 -17.05 -3.40
CA TYR A 440 12.93 -16.77 -4.31
C TYR A 440 13.23 -15.28 -4.46
N TRP A 441 12.24 -14.40 -4.25
CA TRP A 441 12.42 -12.96 -4.33
C TRP A 441 12.92 -12.35 -3.02
N SER A 442 13.13 -13.14 -1.96
CA SER A 442 13.68 -12.63 -0.72
C SER A 442 15.08 -13.13 -0.39
N SER A 443 15.88 -12.23 0.19
CA SER A 443 17.24 -12.51 0.69
C SER A 443 17.25 -13.18 2.06
N THR A 444 16.16 -13.06 2.83
CA THR A 444 16.01 -13.66 4.17
C THR A 444 14.81 -14.58 4.24
N ALA A 445 14.87 -15.58 5.12
CA ALA A 445 13.71 -16.41 5.44
C ALA A 445 12.66 -15.57 6.18
N ASN A 446 11.43 -15.60 5.69
CA ASN A 446 10.39 -14.65 6.07
C ASN A 446 9.09 -15.41 6.35
N THR A 447 9.07 -16.14 7.48
CA THR A 447 7.91 -16.62 8.27
C THR A 447 6.63 -17.16 7.58
N GLY A 448 6.54 -17.28 6.25
CA GLY A 448 5.26 -17.49 5.56
C GLY A 448 4.31 -16.28 5.65
N GLU A 449 4.73 -15.18 6.32
CA GLU A 449 3.91 -14.00 6.54
C GLU A 449 3.59 -13.29 5.22
N THR A 450 2.31 -12.96 5.01
CA THR A 450 1.78 -12.28 3.82
C THR A 450 2.63 -11.09 3.36
N TYR A 451 3.14 -10.30 4.31
CA TYR A 451 3.73 -8.99 4.04
C TYR A 451 5.25 -8.93 4.03
N LYS A 452 5.94 -10.03 4.34
CA LYS A 452 7.41 -10.10 4.34
C LYS A 452 7.91 -10.91 3.16
N GLY A 453 9.03 -10.51 2.58
CA GLY A 453 9.60 -11.16 1.40
C GLY A 453 8.83 -10.87 0.12
N GLY A 454 8.97 -11.74 -0.87
CA GLY A 454 8.30 -11.61 -2.16
C GLY A 454 8.72 -10.35 -2.92
N ALA A 455 7.76 -9.85 -3.70
CA ALA A 455 7.84 -8.58 -4.40
C ALA A 455 8.18 -7.45 -3.42
N MET A 456 7.56 -7.47 -2.24
CA MET A 456 7.67 -6.37 -1.28
C MET A 456 9.09 -6.14 -0.76
N SER A 457 9.89 -7.19 -0.56
CA SER A 457 11.29 -7.02 -0.13
C SER A 457 12.19 -6.33 -1.16
N ASN A 458 11.74 -6.23 -2.42
CA ASN A 458 12.47 -5.56 -3.49
C ASN A 458 11.89 -4.18 -3.84
N MET A 459 10.82 -3.77 -3.14
CA MET A 459 10.10 -2.54 -3.38
C MET A 459 10.53 -1.39 -2.45
N SER A 460 11.31 -1.66 -1.40
CA SER A 460 11.60 -0.70 -0.31
C SER A 460 12.83 0.22 -0.51
N SER A 461 13.50 0.22 -1.68
CA SER A 461 14.65 1.09 -1.92
C SER A 461 14.27 2.35 -2.74
N THR A 462 14.05 3.45 -2.02
CA THR A 462 14.09 4.88 -2.38
C THR A 462 14.18 5.29 -3.87
N THR A 463 13.23 6.14 -4.32
CA THR A 463 13.21 6.99 -5.56
C THR A 463 13.00 6.35 -6.95
N ALA A 464 12.98 5.02 -7.09
CA ALA A 464 12.98 4.37 -8.42
C ALA A 464 11.62 3.88 -8.96
N ARG A 465 10.51 3.90 -8.19
CA ARG A 465 9.20 3.37 -8.64
C ARG A 465 8.73 4.05 -9.91
N ARG A 466 8.66 3.35 -11.04
CA ARG A 466 8.20 3.91 -12.33
C ARG A 466 6.68 3.79 -12.48
N LEU A 467 5.94 4.57 -11.70
CA LEU A 467 4.48 4.64 -11.81
C LEU A 467 4.06 5.61 -12.93
N TYR A 468 3.34 5.08 -13.90
CA TYR A 468 2.81 5.81 -15.04
C TYR A 468 1.29 5.90 -15.01
N THR A 469 0.76 6.91 -15.67
CA THR A 469 -0.65 7.08 -16.03
C THR A 469 -0.73 7.50 -17.50
N TRP A 470 -1.91 7.55 -18.08
CA TRP A 470 -2.11 8.13 -19.40
C TRP A 470 -3.22 9.18 -19.32
N LEU A 471 -2.84 10.46 -19.48
CA LEU A 471 -3.80 11.55 -19.56
C LEU A 471 -4.28 11.68 -21.01
N PRO A 472 -5.59 11.80 -21.29
CA PRO A 472 -6.12 11.96 -22.63
C PRO A 472 -5.40 13.05 -23.42
N GLY A 473 -4.91 12.69 -24.61
CA GLY A 473 -4.13 13.60 -25.47
C GLY A 473 -2.61 13.61 -25.20
N SER A 474 -2.13 12.91 -24.17
CA SER A 474 -0.70 12.69 -23.93
C SER A 474 -0.09 11.67 -24.89
N ASN A 475 1.25 11.67 -24.97
CA ASN A 475 1.99 10.69 -25.75
C ASN A 475 1.61 9.27 -25.30
N ARG A 476 1.41 8.36 -26.25
CA ARG A 476 1.09 6.96 -25.94
C ARG A 476 2.29 6.21 -25.39
N ASP A 477 3.52 6.63 -25.69
CA ASP A 477 4.70 6.15 -25.00
C ASP A 477 4.69 6.68 -23.55
N LEU A 478 4.50 5.77 -22.59
CA LEU A 478 4.39 6.13 -21.18
C LEU A 478 5.71 6.68 -20.62
N THR A 479 6.84 6.39 -21.29
CA THR A 479 8.18 6.83 -20.89
C THR A 479 8.61 8.14 -21.54
N ALA A 480 7.81 8.70 -22.46
CA ALA A 480 8.15 9.89 -23.19
C ALA A 480 8.48 11.08 -22.28
N THR A 481 9.30 11.99 -22.79
CA THR A 481 9.57 13.30 -22.19
C THR A 481 9.13 14.41 -23.15
N ILE A 482 8.74 15.55 -22.60
CA ILE A 482 8.39 16.76 -23.36
C ILE A 482 9.07 17.98 -22.75
N ASN A 483 9.44 18.94 -23.58
CA ASN A 483 9.90 20.25 -23.14
C ASN A 483 8.69 21.20 -23.06
N THR A 484 8.50 21.84 -21.92
CA THR A 484 7.40 22.78 -21.64
C THR A 484 7.89 23.93 -20.77
N VAL A 485 6.98 24.76 -20.25
CA VAL A 485 7.27 25.82 -19.28
C VAL A 485 6.51 25.58 -17.97
N ASP A 486 7.14 25.87 -16.83
CA ASP A 486 6.52 25.83 -15.51
C ASP A 486 5.55 27.03 -15.29
N PRO A 487 4.76 27.07 -14.19
CA PRO A 487 3.89 28.20 -13.90
C PRO A 487 4.59 29.56 -13.73
N ALA A 488 5.91 29.57 -13.52
CA ALA A 488 6.74 30.78 -13.45
C ALA A 488 7.34 31.16 -14.82
N GLY A 489 7.05 30.41 -15.89
CA GLY A 489 7.51 30.64 -17.25
C GLY A 489 8.90 30.07 -17.56
N ASN A 490 9.49 29.26 -16.67
CA ASN A 490 10.82 28.67 -16.89
C ASN A 490 10.71 27.40 -17.76
N PRO A 491 11.61 27.19 -18.74
CA PRO A 491 11.68 25.95 -19.50
C PRO A 491 11.97 24.75 -18.60
N VAL A 492 11.19 23.68 -18.75
CA VAL A 492 11.34 22.42 -18.00
C VAL A 492 11.08 21.22 -18.92
N THR A 493 11.82 20.13 -18.71
CA THR A 493 11.53 18.84 -19.35
C THR A 493 10.80 17.95 -18.35
N ILE A 494 9.64 17.43 -18.74
CA ILE A 494 8.82 16.56 -17.88
C ILE A 494 8.48 15.25 -18.59
N SER A 495 8.18 14.21 -17.82
CA SER A 495 7.51 13.01 -18.31
C SER A 495 6.00 13.16 -18.11
N PRO A 496 5.20 13.43 -19.16
CA PRO A 496 3.79 13.80 -19.03
C PRO A 496 2.91 12.68 -18.45
N ASN A 497 3.36 11.43 -18.62
CA ASN A 497 2.67 10.24 -18.14
C ASN A 497 3.19 9.76 -16.78
N ARG A 498 4.21 10.40 -16.20
CA ARG A 498 4.79 9.93 -14.93
C ARG A 498 3.95 10.47 -13.77
N VAL A 499 3.43 9.58 -12.92
CA VAL A 499 2.74 9.98 -11.68
C VAL A 499 3.81 10.38 -10.68
N HIS A 500 4.17 11.66 -10.60
CA HIS A 500 5.23 12.16 -9.73
C HIS A 500 5.07 13.67 -9.50
N LYS A 501 5.54 14.20 -8.36
CA LYS A 501 5.34 15.62 -8.00
C LYS A 501 5.82 16.61 -9.07
N ASN A 502 6.89 16.27 -9.78
CA ASN A 502 7.50 17.07 -10.85
C ASN A 502 6.69 17.10 -12.15
N ASN A 503 5.73 16.19 -12.33
CA ASN A 503 4.85 16.21 -13.49
C ASN A 503 3.77 17.29 -13.31
N ILE A 504 4.02 18.48 -13.82
CA ILE A 504 3.12 19.64 -13.68
C ILE A 504 1.76 19.47 -14.39
N LEU A 505 1.59 18.45 -15.24
CA LEU A 505 0.32 18.19 -15.93
C LEU A 505 -0.71 17.50 -15.02
N ILE A 506 -0.26 16.76 -14.01
CA ILE A 506 -1.14 16.20 -12.99
C ILE A 506 -1.45 17.33 -12.01
N THR A 507 -2.70 17.76 -11.94
CA THR A 507 -3.15 18.88 -11.11
C THR A 507 -3.52 18.43 -9.70
N SER A 508 -3.79 19.39 -8.80
CA SER A 508 -4.31 19.07 -7.47
C SER A 508 -5.69 18.41 -7.54
N GLY A 509 -6.53 18.80 -8.51
CA GLY A 509 -7.84 18.20 -8.73
C GLY A 509 -7.76 16.73 -9.11
N ASP A 510 -6.80 16.37 -9.97
CA ASP A 510 -6.64 15.00 -10.46
C ASP A 510 -6.32 14.01 -9.34
N VAL A 511 -5.64 14.45 -8.29
CA VAL A 511 -5.29 13.60 -7.12
C VAL A 511 -6.18 13.83 -5.90
N GLY A 512 -7.24 14.64 -6.02
CA GLY A 512 -8.11 14.99 -4.90
C GLY A 512 -7.43 15.85 -3.81
N ALA A 513 -6.35 16.57 -4.16
CA ALA A 513 -5.65 17.45 -3.24
C ALA A 513 -6.34 18.81 -3.11
N GLY A 514 -6.56 19.27 -1.87
CA GLY A 514 -7.04 20.63 -1.58
C GLY A 514 -6.02 21.74 -1.85
N SER A 515 -4.72 21.41 -2.00
CA SER A 515 -3.65 22.37 -2.25
C SER A 515 -2.45 21.77 -3.02
N PRO A 516 -1.60 22.58 -3.67
CA PRO A 516 -0.38 22.10 -4.34
C PRO A 516 0.63 21.40 -3.40
N GLY A 517 0.66 21.77 -2.13
CA GLY A 517 1.50 21.11 -1.11
C GLY A 517 1.00 19.69 -0.81
N VAL A 518 -0.31 19.53 -0.61
CA VAL A 518 -0.96 18.22 -0.41
C VAL A 518 -0.78 17.34 -1.65
N ARG A 519 -0.90 17.91 -2.85
CA ARG A 519 -0.65 17.21 -4.11
C ARG A 519 0.76 16.61 -4.17
N SER A 520 1.77 17.40 -3.84
CA SER A 520 3.17 16.94 -3.89
C SER A 520 3.40 15.82 -2.88
N THR A 521 2.83 15.95 -1.68
CA THR A 521 2.85 14.93 -0.64
C THR A 521 2.16 13.65 -1.11
N LEU A 522 1.00 13.73 -1.75
CA LEU A 522 0.28 12.57 -2.30
C LEU A 522 1.06 11.87 -3.41
N LEU A 523 1.76 12.63 -4.27
CA LEU A 523 2.51 12.06 -5.38
C LEU A 523 3.85 11.46 -4.94
N ASP A 524 4.54 12.08 -3.99
CA ASP A 524 5.67 11.46 -3.31
C ASP A 524 5.21 10.26 -2.48
N TRP A 525 4.03 10.39 -1.86
CA TRP A 525 3.24 9.31 -1.30
C TRP A 525 2.60 8.45 -2.39
N VAL A 526 2.87 8.42 -3.71
CA VAL A 526 2.49 7.23 -4.54
C VAL A 526 3.69 6.46 -5.15
N ASN A 527 4.87 7.08 -5.24
CA ASN A 527 6.18 6.51 -5.65
C ASN A 527 7.18 5.85 -4.63
N TRP A 528 6.75 5.33 -3.48
CA TRP A 528 7.49 4.91 -2.28
C TRP A 528 8.69 5.75 -1.86
N ILE A 529 8.57 7.08 -1.96
CA ILE A 529 9.56 8.01 -1.41
C ILE A 529 9.10 8.32 0.02
N GLY A 530 9.74 7.69 1.01
CA GLY A 530 9.33 7.72 2.42
C GLY A 530 9.75 8.99 3.18
N ASP A 531 8.96 9.29 4.20
CA ASP A 531 9.07 10.41 5.13
C ASP A 531 10.14 10.13 6.21
N GLY A 532 11.26 10.89 6.19
CA GLY A 532 12.28 10.82 7.24
C GLY A 532 13.20 12.06 7.24
N PRO A 533 13.59 12.59 8.42
CA PRO A 533 14.41 13.80 8.52
C PRO A 533 15.88 13.53 8.14
N PRO A 534 16.58 14.45 7.45
CA PRO A 534 17.99 14.25 7.10
C PRO A 534 18.93 14.51 8.29
N PRO A 535 19.96 13.67 8.53
CA PRO A 535 21.13 14.04 9.33
C PRO A 535 22.01 15.02 8.55
N VAL A 536 22.45 16.09 9.20
CA VAL A 536 23.43 17.04 8.66
C VAL A 536 24.84 16.52 8.93
N THR A 537 25.69 16.37 7.89
CA THR A 537 27.07 16.92 7.82
C THR A 537 27.83 16.55 6.52
N THR A 538 28.13 17.57 5.70
CA THR A 538 29.35 17.85 4.87
C THR A 538 29.75 17.01 3.60
N PRO A 539 30.46 17.63 2.62
CA PRO A 539 30.51 17.29 1.17
C PRO A 539 31.89 16.73 0.69
N PRO A 540 32.21 16.60 -0.62
CA PRO A 540 31.53 16.08 -1.82
C PRO A 540 32.33 14.89 -2.47
N THR A 541 31.84 14.25 -3.54
CA THR A 541 32.46 14.21 -4.91
C THR A 541 31.91 13.06 -5.80
N THR A 542 31.45 13.48 -6.99
CA THR A 542 31.50 12.83 -8.33
C THR A 542 31.12 11.35 -8.49
N ASN A 543 29.96 11.08 -9.14
CA ASN A 543 29.92 10.19 -10.31
C ASN A 543 28.69 10.50 -11.21
N THR A 544 28.89 10.32 -12.51
CA THR A 544 28.05 10.68 -13.65
C THR A 544 27.06 9.58 -14.02
N SER A 545 25.76 9.88 -13.94
CA SER A 545 24.73 9.26 -14.79
C SER A 545 23.57 10.25 -14.99
N ASN A 546 22.91 10.14 -16.13
CA ASN A 546 22.40 11.26 -16.92
C ASN A 546 20.98 11.72 -16.51
N ASP A 547 20.62 11.54 -15.24
CA ASP A 547 19.31 11.89 -14.67
C ASP A 547 19.42 13.16 -13.81
N ASN A 548 19.72 14.30 -14.45
CA ASN A 548 19.95 15.56 -13.73
C ASN A 548 18.67 16.43 -13.73
N PHE A 549 17.89 16.37 -12.64
CA PHE A 549 17.01 17.48 -12.23
C PHE A 549 17.30 17.89 -10.78
N PRO A 550 17.31 19.20 -10.51
CA PRO A 550 17.86 19.76 -9.27
C PRO A 550 17.03 19.39 -8.05
N GLN A 551 17.69 18.83 -7.04
CA GLN A 551 17.15 18.75 -5.68
C GLN A 551 17.08 20.15 -5.07
N THR A 552 15.87 20.66 -4.87
CA THR A 552 15.63 21.86 -4.05
C THR A 552 15.45 21.46 -2.60
N THR A 553 16.17 22.18 -1.74
CA THR A 553 16.24 22.03 -0.29
C THR A 553 15.03 22.68 0.38
N ALA A 554 14.04 21.89 0.82
CA ALA A 554 13.10 22.24 1.91
C ALA A 554 12.20 21.04 2.27
N PRO A 555 12.14 20.57 3.54
CA PRO A 555 11.26 19.49 3.97
C PRO A 555 9.96 19.99 4.66
N PRO A 556 8.78 19.41 4.35
CA PRO A 556 7.54 19.48 5.13
C PRO A 556 7.23 18.13 5.89
N PRO A 557 6.20 18.06 6.77
CA PRO A 557 6.18 17.25 8.00
C PRO A 557 5.67 15.80 7.86
N ALA A 558 6.08 14.96 8.83
CA ALA A 558 5.72 13.56 8.98
C ALA A 558 4.30 13.35 9.53
N SER A 559 3.60 12.32 9.03
CA SER A 559 2.32 11.83 9.53
C SER A 559 2.41 10.35 9.88
N ASP A 560 1.84 10.02 11.05
CA ASP A 560 1.29 8.79 11.58
C ASP A 560 1.98 7.47 11.17
N GLY A 561 2.62 6.84 12.15
CA GLY A 561 3.27 5.54 12.04
C GLY A 561 2.38 4.33 11.77
N ASP A 562 1.35 4.44 10.93
CA ASP A 562 0.87 3.34 10.09
C ASP A 562 1.32 3.43 8.63
N GLY A 563 1.86 4.56 8.13
CA GLY A 563 2.85 4.63 7.02
C GLY A 563 2.61 3.74 5.79
N LEU A 564 1.35 3.47 5.42
CA LEU A 564 0.95 2.22 4.75
C LEU A 564 1.46 1.99 3.33
N ARG A 565 2.19 2.94 2.77
CA ARG A 565 2.79 2.73 1.47
C ARG A 565 4.08 1.94 1.47
N GLU A 566 4.41 1.30 2.58
CA GLU A 566 5.35 0.19 2.57
C GLU A 566 4.84 -1.04 1.80
N TYR A 567 3.57 -1.06 1.38
CA TYR A 567 2.94 -2.20 0.71
C TYR A 567 2.36 -1.82 -0.66
N MET A 568 2.16 -2.81 -1.53
CA MET A 568 1.26 -2.70 -2.68
C MET A 568 -0.18 -2.98 -2.25
N GLY A 569 -1.16 -2.46 -2.98
CA GLY A 569 -2.56 -2.83 -2.75
C GLY A 569 -2.80 -4.33 -2.94
N SER A 570 -3.83 -4.85 -2.30
CA SER A 570 -4.19 -6.27 -2.35
C SER A 570 -4.57 -6.73 -3.77
N PRO A 571 -3.95 -7.81 -4.29
CA PRO A 571 -4.47 -8.54 -5.45
C PRO A 571 -5.62 -9.45 -5.01
N LEU A 572 -6.84 -8.92 -4.92
CA LEU A 572 -7.98 -9.65 -4.34
C LEU A 572 -8.50 -10.73 -5.29
N HIS A 573 -8.84 -10.32 -6.51
CA HIS A 573 -9.44 -11.18 -7.53
C HIS A 573 -8.58 -11.29 -8.79
N THR A 574 -7.43 -10.61 -8.82
CA THR A 574 -6.52 -10.65 -9.96
C THR A 574 -5.59 -11.85 -9.92
N LYS A 575 -5.60 -12.64 -11.00
CA LYS A 575 -4.59 -13.66 -11.28
C LYS A 575 -3.36 -13.02 -11.94
N PRO A 576 -2.13 -13.27 -11.47
CA PRO A 576 -0.93 -12.81 -12.15
C PRO A 576 -0.85 -13.41 -13.56
N GLN A 577 -0.41 -12.62 -14.54
CA GLN A 577 -0.11 -13.09 -15.88
C GLN A 577 1.38 -13.03 -16.18
N ILE A 578 1.87 -13.99 -16.95
CA ILE A 578 3.29 -14.08 -17.29
C ILE A 578 3.51 -13.65 -18.74
N ALA A 579 4.30 -12.59 -18.92
CA ALA A 579 4.82 -12.19 -20.22
C ALA A 579 6.29 -12.61 -20.30
N ARG A 580 6.59 -13.58 -21.17
CA ARG A 580 7.95 -14.11 -21.35
C ARG A 580 8.69 -13.35 -22.43
N TYR A 581 9.88 -12.82 -22.11
CA TYR A 581 10.73 -12.09 -23.05
C TYR A 581 12.04 -12.84 -23.28
N ARG A 582 12.48 -12.83 -24.53
CA ARG A 582 13.86 -13.15 -24.87
C ARG A 582 14.48 -11.85 -25.38
N PRO A 583 15.31 -11.19 -24.57
CA PRO A 583 15.92 -9.95 -24.98
C PRO A 583 16.59 -10.09 -26.34
N ALA A 584 16.34 -9.12 -27.21
CA ALA A 584 16.93 -9.02 -28.52
C ALA A 584 17.73 -7.72 -28.60
N LEU A 585 18.96 -7.78 -29.10
CA LEU A 585 19.70 -6.60 -29.50
C LEU A 585 19.66 -6.50 -31.02
N ASN A 586 18.98 -5.48 -31.51
CA ASN A 586 18.88 -5.20 -32.93
C ASN A 586 19.99 -4.25 -33.37
N PHE A 587 20.53 -4.47 -34.54
CA PHE A 587 21.59 -3.65 -35.12
C PHE A 587 21.49 -3.62 -36.64
N THR A 588 22.08 -2.58 -37.24
CA THR A 588 22.26 -2.49 -38.69
C THR A 588 23.74 -2.74 -38.97
N PRO A 589 24.12 -3.85 -39.63
CA PRO A 589 25.52 -4.22 -39.77
C PRO A 589 26.42 -3.14 -40.39
N ASP A 590 25.91 -2.41 -41.40
CA ASP A 590 26.60 -1.31 -42.07
C ASP A 590 27.18 -0.25 -41.11
N THR A 591 26.50 0.00 -39.99
CA THR A 591 26.91 1.04 -39.01
C THR A 591 27.36 0.48 -37.67
N ALA A 592 27.02 -0.77 -37.36
CA ALA A 592 27.23 -1.37 -36.05
C ALA A 592 28.47 -2.28 -35.98
N VAL A 593 28.94 -2.81 -37.10
CA VAL A 593 30.03 -3.80 -37.13
C VAL A 593 31.36 -3.10 -37.39
N ASP A 594 32.28 -3.22 -36.43
CA ASP A 594 33.68 -2.85 -36.60
C ASP A 594 34.51 -4.12 -36.83
N ALA A 595 34.83 -4.36 -38.10
CA ALA A 595 35.63 -5.52 -38.52
C ALA A 595 37.09 -5.48 -38.04
N ALA A 596 37.62 -4.32 -37.64
CA ALA A 596 38.98 -4.25 -37.10
C ALA A 596 39.05 -4.71 -35.63
N GLY A 597 37.94 -4.55 -34.90
CA GLY A 597 37.80 -4.98 -33.51
C GLY A 597 36.93 -6.23 -33.31
N ASP A 598 36.37 -6.80 -34.38
CA ASP A 598 35.38 -7.88 -34.35
C ASP A 598 34.17 -7.57 -33.45
N THR A 599 33.85 -6.28 -33.30
CA THR A 599 32.81 -5.83 -32.38
C THR A 599 31.51 -5.51 -33.10
N ILE A 600 30.40 -5.81 -32.43
CA ILE A 600 29.06 -5.35 -32.79
C ILE A 600 28.63 -4.34 -31.73
N THR A 601 28.34 -3.11 -32.16
CA THR A 601 27.91 -2.02 -31.30
C THR A 601 26.40 -1.80 -31.39
N PHE A 602 25.77 -1.59 -30.25
CA PHE A 602 24.33 -1.39 -30.13
C PHE A 602 24.00 0.02 -29.63
N SER A 603 22.79 0.48 -29.96
CA SER A 603 22.25 1.75 -29.45
C SER A 603 21.84 1.70 -27.98
N GLN A 604 21.78 0.51 -27.40
CA GLN A 604 21.39 0.26 -26.01
C GLN A 604 22.40 -0.65 -25.32
N ALA A 605 22.46 -0.55 -23.99
CA ALA A 605 23.39 -1.36 -23.22
C ALA A 605 23.07 -2.85 -23.38
N GLN A 606 24.12 -3.63 -23.63
CA GLN A 606 24.08 -5.07 -23.68
C GLN A 606 23.89 -5.60 -22.25
N ILE A 607 23.05 -6.61 -22.11
CA ILE A 607 22.60 -7.15 -20.81
C ILE A 607 23.20 -8.54 -20.51
N TRP A 608 24.10 -9.00 -21.36
CA TRP A 608 24.67 -10.34 -21.39
C TRP A 608 26.11 -10.34 -20.89
N ASN A 609 26.50 -11.40 -20.21
CA ASN A 609 27.86 -11.59 -19.74
C ASN A 609 28.67 -12.42 -20.75
N THR A 610 30.00 -12.34 -20.67
CA THR A 610 30.87 -13.24 -21.43
C THR A 610 30.49 -14.70 -21.13
N GLY A 611 30.20 -15.48 -22.18
CA GLY A 611 29.75 -16.87 -22.10
C GLY A 611 28.26 -17.08 -22.32
N ASP A 612 27.44 -16.01 -22.37
CA ASP A 612 26.01 -16.13 -22.63
C ASP A 612 25.72 -16.57 -24.07
N ILE A 613 24.70 -17.41 -24.26
CA ILE A 613 24.29 -17.91 -25.58
C ILE A 613 23.33 -16.91 -26.23
N VAL A 614 23.65 -16.52 -27.46
CA VAL A 614 22.80 -15.72 -28.35
C VAL A 614 22.54 -16.44 -29.67
N VAL A 615 21.34 -16.25 -30.21
CA VAL A 615 20.90 -16.75 -31.50
C VAL A 615 20.92 -15.59 -32.46
N TYR A 616 21.64 -15.73 -33.57
CA TYR A 616 21.72 -14.72 -34.61
C TYR A 616 20.58 -14.87 -35.62
N SER A 617 19.96 -13.76 -35.99
CA SER A 617 18.97 -13.67 -37.07
C SER A 617 19.32 -12.52 -38.01
N SER A 618 19.29 -12.77 -39.32
CA SER A 618 19.45 -11.73 -40.33
C SER A 618 18.11 -11.05 -40.69
N GLU A 619 17.00 -11.47 -40.07
CA GLU A 619 15.63 -11.01 -40.33
C GLU A 619 15.26 -11.03 -41.82
N GLY A 620 15.79 -12.00 -42.57
CA GLY A 620 15.61 -12.13 -44.02
C GLY A 620 16.55 -11.27 -44.88
N GLY A 621 17.47 -10.51 -44.26
CA GLY A 621 18.53 -9.75 -44.93
C GLY A 621 19.81 -10.55 -45.21
N THR A 622 20.82 -9.90 -45.79
CA THR A 622 22.14 -10.50 -46.08
C THR A 622 22.86 -10.86 -44.78
N ARG A 623 23.23 -12.13 -44.61
CA ARG A 623 23.90 -12.63 -43.38
C ARG A 623 25.29 -12.01 -43.17
N LEU A 624 25.69 -11.89 -41.91
CA LEU A 624 26.93 -11.23 -41.51
C LEU A 624 28.17 -12.04 -41.92
N PRO A 625 29.08 -11.51 -42.75
CA PRO A 625 30.22 -12.27 -43.27
C PRO A 625 31.32 -12.49 -42.21
N ILE A 626 32.05 -13.60 -42.31
CA ILE A 626 33.15 -13.97 -41.40
C ILE A 626 34.45 -14.26 -42.17
N GLN A 627 35.59 -14.05 -41.53
CA GLN A 627 36.91 -14.26 -42.14
C GLN A 627 37.16 -15.77 -42.38
N GLY A 628 37.81 -16.11 -43.50
CA GLY A 628 37.99 -17.51 -43.92
C GLY A 628 36.85 -18.06 -44.79
N GLY A 629 35.80 -17.27 -45.02
CA GLY A 629 34.70 -17.58 -45.95
C GLY A 629 33.43 -18.06 -45.24
N GLY A 630 32.28 -17.62 -45.74
CA GLY A 630 30.97 -17.90 -45.14
C GLY A 630 30.35 -16.69 -44.44
N ALA A 631 29.33 -16.95 -43.64
CA ALA A 631 28.61 -15.95 -42.86
C ALA A 631 28.04 -16.61 -41.60
N LEU A 632 27.69 -15.79 -40.60
CA LEU A 632 26.87 -16.26 -39.48
C LEU A 632 25.59 -16.92 -40.00
N SER A 633 25.19 -18.02 -39.40
CA SER A 633 24.03 -18.80 -39.82
C SER A 633 22.77 -18.21 -39.18
N ASP A 634 21.74 -17.98 -39.99
CA ASP A 634 20.42 -17.56 -39.50
C ASP A 634 19.84 -18.65 -38.59
N GLY A 635 19.46 -18.28 -37.37
CA GLY A 635 19.12 -19.21 -36.28
C GLY A 635 20.32 -19.91 -35.63
N GLY A 636 21.56 -19.53 -35.98
CA GLY A 636 22.79 -20.10 -35.44
C GLY A 636 23.09 -19.61 -34.02
N GLU A 637 23.66 -20.48 -33.20
CA GLU A 637 24.01 -20.19 -31.80
C GLU A 637 25.47 -19.77 -31.67
N TYR A 638 25.69 -18.69 -30.93
CA TYR A 638 26.98 -18.07 -30.68
C TYR A 638 27.09 -17.66 -29.21
N TYR A 639 28.31 -17.43 -28.75
CA TYR A 639 28.61 -17.09 -27.35
C TYR A 639 29.12 -15.66 -27.25
N VAL A 640 28.59 -14.90 -26.31
CA VAL A 640 28.96 -13.49 -26.08
C VAL A 640 30.37 -13.40 -25.51
N VAL A 641 31.17 -12.47 -26.01
CA VAL A 641 32.39 -11.97 -25.37
C VAL A 641 32.20 -10.48 -25.13
N SER A 642 32.08 -10.09 -23.86
CA SER A 642 31.78 -8.70 -23.49
C SER A 642 32.93 -7.77 -23.86
N ALA A 643 32.67 -6.77 -24.70
CA ALA A 643 33.64 -5.75 -25.12
C ALA A 643 33.33 -4.35 -24.55
N GLY A 644 32.27 -4.23 -23.73
CA GLY A 644 31.82 -2.98 -23.14
C GLY A 644 30.35 -3.05 -22.73
N SER A 645 29.80 -1.92 -22.28
CA SER A 645 28.38 -1.84 -21.93
C SER A 645 27.46 -1.80 -23.15
N THR A 646 27.93 -1.41 -24.34
CA THR A 646 27.13 -1.33 -25.59
C THR A 646 27.74 -2.09 -26.74
N SER A 647 28.79 -2.88 -26.50
CA SER A 647 29.53 -3.62 -27.52
C SER A 647 29.87 -5.02 -27.04
N LEU A 648 29.85 -5.97 -27.97
CA LEU A 648 30.27 -7.34 -27.73
C LEU A 648 30.93 -7.92 -28.99
N GLN A 649 31.66 -9.01 -28.79
CA GLN A 649 32.17 -9.90 -29.83
C GLN A 649 31.46 -11.26 -29.70
N LEU A 650 31.56 -12.10 -30.74
CA LEU A 650 30.94 -13.42 -30.75
C LEU A 650 32.00 -14.52 -30.78
N ALA A 651 31.70 -15.68 -30.21
CA ALA A 651 32.55 -16.86 -30.22
C ALA A 651 31.75 -18.12 -30.61
N THR A 652 32.43 -19.15 -31.09
CA THR A 652 31.80 -20.43 -31.53
C THR A 652 31.47 -21.38 -30.39
N SER A 653 32.10 -21.22 -29.22
CA SER A 653 31.85 -22.05 -28.04
C SER A 653 32.02 -21.25 -26.74
N ALA A 654 31.44 -21.76 -25.64
CA ALA A 654 31.64 -21.17 -24.32
C ALA A 654 33.12 -21.17 -23.90
N ALA A 655 33.89 -22.19 -24.30
CA ALA A 655 35.32 -22.27 -24.02
C ALA A 655 36.10 -21.19 -24.77
N ASP A 656 35.75 -20.96 -26.04
CA ASP A 656 36.35 -19.88 -26.85
C ASP A 656 36.02 -18.52 -26.26
N ALA A 657 34.76 -18.29 -25.86
CA ALA A 657 34.34 -17.04 -25.22
C ALA A 657 35.10 -16.77 -23.91
N ALA A 658 35.26 -17.77 -23.05
CA ALA A 658 36.03 -17.66 -21.82
C ALA A 658 37.53 -17.44 -22.06
N ALA A 659 38.07 -17.97 -23.17
CA ALA A 659 39.45 -17.77 -23.60
C ALA A 659 39.68 -16.46 -24.38
N GLY A 660 38.61 -15.71 -24.70
CA GLY A 660 38.67 -14.51 -25.55
C GLY A 660 38.98 -14.81 -27.02
N ILE A 661 38.73 -16.04 -27.48
CA ILE A 661 38.84 -16.44 -28.87
C ILE A 661 37.52 -16.07 -29.56
N VAL A 662 37.57 -15.07 -30.44
CA VAL A 662 36.38 -14.49 -31.10
C VAL A 662 36.29 -14.93 -32.56
N ILE A 663 35.09 -14.77 -33.12
CA ILE A 663 34.82 -14.92 -34.54
C ILE A 663 35.27 -13.64 -35.24
N ASP A 664 36.23 -13.79 -36.14
CA ASP A 664 36.71 -12.70 -37.00
C ASP A 664 35.60 -12.27 -37.97
N LEU A 665 35.07 -11.05 -37.77
CA LEU A 665 34.03 -10.45 -38.60
C LEU A 665 34.65 -9.74 -39.81
N VAL A 666 33.94 -9.74 -40.95
CA VAL A 666 34.36 -8.99 -42.14
C VAL A 666 33.55 -7.71 -42.25
N ASP A 667 34.12 -6.71 -42.93
CA ASP A 667 33.46 -5.44 -43.25
C ASP A 667 32.03 -5.69 -43.78
N ALA A 668 31.07 -5.09 -43.09
CA ALA A 668 29.65 -5.21 -43.38
C ALA A 668 29.08 -3.96 -44.09
N THR A 669 29.95 -3.07 -44.60
CA THR A 669 29.55 -1.88 -45.36
C THR A 669 28.60 -2.26 -46.50
N GLY A 670 27.46 -1.56 -46.56
CA GLY A 670 26.37 -1.80 -47.51
C GLY A 670 25.31 -2.83 -47.05
N ASN A 671 25.52 -3.51 -45.92
CA ASN A 671 24.51 -4.39 -45.32
C ASN A 671 23.54 -3.60 -44.42
N THR A 672 22.54 -3.01 -45.07
CA THR A 672 21.58 -2.08 -44.45
C THR A 672 20.36 -2.76 -43.82
N GLY A 673 20.28 -4.09 -43.86
CA GLY A 673 19.21 -4.86 -43.21
C GLY A 673 19.26 -4.77 -41.68
N VAL A 674 18.13 -4.99 -41.02
CA VAL A 674 18.08 -5.13 -39.56
C VAL A 674 18.45 -6.55 -39.19
N HIS A 675 19.40 -6.71 -38.27
CA HIS A 675 19.82 -8.01 -37.73
C HIS A 675 19.53 -8.03 -36.24
N SER A 676 19.39 -9.21 -35.66
CA SER A 676 19.14 -9.38 -34.24
C SER A 676 20.00 -10.48 -33.61
N LEU A 677 20.40 -10.26 -32.35
CA LEU A 677 20.91 -11.29 -31.46
C LEU A 677 19.87 -11.50 -30.37
N ILE A 678 19.42 -12.74 -30.18
CA ILE A 678 18.38 -13.09 -29.20
C ILE A 678 18.95 -14.09 -28.21
N THR A 679 18.88 -13.83 -26.91
CA THR A 679 19.36 -14.81 -25.93
C THR A 679 18.44 -16.04 -25.83
N ARG A 680 19.03 -17.20 -25.52
CA ARG A 680 18.24 -18.40 -25.13
C ARG A 680 17.61 -18.25 -23.76
N ILE A 681 18.16 -17.39 -22.90
CA ILE A 681 17.67 -17.15 -21.55
C ILE A 681 16.43 -16.25 -21.65
N ALA A 682 15.30 -16.79 -21.21
CA ALA A 682 14.09 -16.01 -21.13
C ALA A 682 13.99 -15.32 -19.76
N THR A 683 13.51 -14.08 -19.76
CA THR A 683 13.09 -13.37 -18.56
C THR A 683 11.58 -13.39 -18.49
N ASP A 684 11.05 -13.90 -17.39
CA ASP A 684 9.61 -13.82 -17.13
C ASP A 684 9.28 -12.46 -16.54
N ILE A 685 8.17 -11.87 -16.96
CA ILE A 685 7.60 -10.67 -16.35
C ILE A 685 6.25 -11.05 -15.75
N VAL A 686 6.09 -10.76 -14.46
CA VAL A 686 4.86 -11.05 -13.72
C VAL A 686 4.01 -9.79 -13.66
N LEU A 687 2.85 -9.82 -14.30
CA LEU A 687 1.88 -8.72 -14.34
C LEU A 687 0.76 -8.99 -13.36
N ILE A 688 0.41 -8.03 -12.50
CA ILE A 688 -0.72 -8.16 -11.57
C ILE A 688 -1.43 -6.83 -11.34
N GLY A 689 -2.75 -6.89 -11.22
CA GLY A 689 -3.61 -5.75 -10.90
C GLY A 689 -4.01 -5.77 -9.44
N THR A 690 -4.19 -4.59 -8.85
CA THR A 690 -4.46 -4.43 -7.41
C THR A 690 -5.68 -3.56 -7.14
N SER A 691 -6.22 -3.71 -5.92
CA SER A 691 -7.31 -2.90 -5.38
C SER A 691 -7.02 -1.40 -5.34
N GLU A 692 -5.74 -0.99 -5.30
CA GLU A 692 -5.31 0.42 -5.38
C GLU A 692 -5.43 1.04 -6.78
N GLY A 693 -5.84 0.27 -7.80
CA GLY A 693 -5.98 0.80 -9.15
C GLY A 693 -4.70 0.71 -9.97
N VAL A 694 -3.76 -0.16 -9.59
CA VAL A 694 -2.44 -0.26 -10.22
C VAL A 694 -2.25 -1.62 -10.89
N LEU A 695 -1.76 -1.61 -12.12
CA LEU A 695 -1.14 -2.75 -12.79
C LEU A 695 0.37 -2.70 -12.56
N HIS A 696 0.91 -3.69 -11.86
CA HIS A 696 2.33 -3.83 -11.58
C HIS A 696 2.99 -4.79 -12.57
N ALA A 697 4.22 -4.49 -12.99
CA ALA A 697 5.07 -5.39 -13.76
C ALA A 697 6.35 -5.69 -12.97
N PHE A 698 6.49 -6.94 -12.54
CA PHE A 698 7.64 -7.42 -11.77
C PHE A 698 8.59 -8.23 -12.64
N ASN A 699 9.88 -8.10 -12.37
CA ASN A 699 10.88 -9.02 -12.92
C ASN A 699 10.67 -10.40 -12.30
N GLY A 700 10.23 -11.38 -13.09
CA GLY A 700 10.09 -12.79 -12.76
C GLY A 700 11.42 -13.52 -12.52
N GLY A 701 12.54 -12.91 -12.92
CA GLY A 701 13.85 -13.54 -12.97
C GLY A 701 14.07 -14.30 -14.28
N THR A 702 15.29 -14.80 -14.45
CA THR A 702 15.72 -15.52 -15.65
C THR A 702 15.59 -17.04 -15.48
N ASP A 703 15.16 -17.70 -16.55
CA ASP A 703 15.06 -19.16 -16.61
C ASP A 703 16.44 -19.80 -16.84
N THR A 704 17.13 -20.20 -15.76
CA THR A 704 18.24 -21.18 -15.87
C THR A 704 18.16 -22.21 -14.75
N ALA A 705 18.18 -23.50 -15.12
CA ALA A 705 18.02 -24.62 -14.21
C ALA A 705 19.24 -24.89 -13.30
N THR A 706 20.36 -24.17 -13.45
CA THR A 706 21.66 -24.63 -12.91
C THR A 706 22.60 -23.55 -12.38
N THR A 707 22.24 -22.27 -12.36
CA THR A 707 23.12 -21.21 -11.83
C THR A 707 22.33 -20.08 -11.17
N ALA A 708 22.90 -19.48 -10.13
CA ALA A 708 22.38 -18.27 -9.52
C ALA A 708 22.39 -17.11 -10.53
N VAL A 709 21.29 -16.94 -11.26
CA VAL A 709 21.02 -15.80 -12.15
C VAL A 709 19.72 -15.16 -11.67
N GLY A 710 19.73 -13.82 -11.59
CA GLY A 710 18.85 -13.00 -10.74
C GLY A 710 17.42 -13.51 -10.57
N ASP A 711 17.06 -13.85 -9.33
CA ASP A 711 15.75 -14.40 -8.98
C ASP A 711 14.58 -13.47 -9.33
N GLY A 712 14.87 -12.19 -9.61
CA GLY A 712 13.89 -11.16 -9.95
C GLY A 712 13.39 -10.43 -8.70
N GLY A 713 12.11 -10.07 -8.68
CA GLY A 713 11.40 -9.49 -7.56
C GLY A 713 11.21 -7.97 -7.66
N GLY A 714 12.11 -7.26 -8.35
CA GLY A 714 12.01 -5.82 -8.53
C GLY A 714 10.85 -5.39 -9.45
N GLU A 715 10.17 -4.29 -9.09
CA GLU A 715 9.18 -3.64 -9.97
C GLU A 715 9.88 -2.94 -11.13
N LEU A 716 9.51 -3.27 -12.36
CA LEU A 716 10.05 -2.63 -13.56
C LEU A 716 9.33 -1.31 -13.84
N TRP A 717 8.00 -1.38 -13.83
CA TRP A 717 7.09 -0.26 -13.99
C TRP A 717 5.72 -0.63 -13.42
N SER A 718 4.90 0.40 -13.19
CA SER A 718 3.51 0.26 -12.79
C SER A 718 2.64 1.24 -13.58
N PHE A 719 1.37 0.92 -13.75
CA PHE A 719 0.41 1.73 -14.48
C PHE A 719 -0.87 1.94 -13.67
N MET A 720 -1.23 3.20 -13.44
CA MET A 720 -2.48 3.63 -12.81
C MET A 720 -3.30 4.42 -13.83
N PRO A 721 -4.47 3.92 -14.26
CA PRO A 721 -5.41 4.68 -15.07
C PRO A 721 -5.76 6.04 -14.43
N GLU A 722 -5.93 7.07 -15.26
CA GLU A 722 -6.19 8.46 -14.81
C GLU A 722 -7.30 8.56 -13.76
N GLN A 723 -8.41 7.83 -13.96
CA GLN A 723 -9.55 7.88 -13.04
C GLN A 723 -9.20 7.53 -11.58
N PHE A 724 -8.15 6.73 -11.37
CA PHE A 724 -7.71 6.30 -10.04
C PHE A 724 -6.72 7.28 -9.40
N LEU A 725 -6.23 8.30 -10.12
CA LEU A 725 -5.39 9.34 -9.50
C LEU A 725 -6.12 10.01 -8.32
N SER A 726 -7.43 10.24 -8.46
CA SER A 726 -8.23 10.86 -7.40
C SER A 726 -8.31 10.03 -6.12
N THR A 727 -8.19 8.70 -6.26
CA THR A 727 -8.23 7.76 -5.13
C THR A 727 -6.95 7.76 -4.29
N ILE A 728 -5.84 8.33 -4.78
CA ILE A 728 -4.57 8.39 -4.03
C ILE A 728 -4.76 9.06 -2.67
N SER A 729 -5.59 10.11 -2.60
CA SER A 729 -5.97 10.75 -1.33
C SER A 729 -6.66 9.79 -0.36
N THR A 730 -7.65 9.03 -0.84
CA THR A 730 -8.39 8.04 -0.06
C THR A 730 -7.50 6.89 0.42
N LEU A 731 -6.59 6.42 -0.45
CA LEU A 731 -5.64 5.35 -0.13
C LEU A 731 -4.62 5.81 0.91
N ARG A 732 -4.18 7.07 0.86
CA ARG A 732 -3.28 7.65 1.88
C ARG A 732 -3.99 7.79 3.22
N ASP A 733 -5.14 8.45 3.22
CA ASP A 733 -5.91 8.74 4.44
C ASP A 733 -6.38 7.44 5.11
N ASN A 734 -6.54 6.37 4.30
CA ASN A 734 -6.86 5.00 4.69
C ASN A 734 -7.85 4.87 5.85
N LEU A 735 -8.98 5.55 5.71
CA LEU A 735 -10.03 5.59 6.73
C LEU A 735 -10.63 4.20 6.95
N ALA A 736 -11.17 3.99 8.14
CA ALA A 736 -11.87 2.77 8.50
C ALA A 736 -13.00 2.45 7.51
N ALA A 737 -13.03 1.22 7.01
CA ALA A 737 -14.02 0.76 6.04
C ALA A 737 -14.25 -0.76 6.19
N ASN A 738 -15.47 -1.20 5.90
CA ASN A 738 -15.82 -2.62 5.91
C ASN A 738 -15.46 -3.31 4.58
N THR A 739 -15.17 -2.54 3.53
CA THR A 739 -14.73 -3.00 2.22
C THR A 739 -13.52 -2.18 1.76
N PRO A 740 -12.58 -2.77 1.02
CA PRO A 740 -11.49 -2.01 0.42
C PRO A 740 -12.00 -1.12 -0.72
N VAL A 741 -11.17 -0.15 -1.13
CA VAL A 741 -11.31 0.51 -2.43
C VAL A 741 -11.11 -0.54 -3.53
N TYR A 742 -11.91 -0.48 -4.60
CA TYR A 742 -11.78 -1.37 -5.75
C TYR A 742 -11.14 -0.64 -6.92
N GLY A 743 -10.10 -1.25 -7.48
CA GLY A 743 -9.24 -0.67 -8.51
C GLY A 743 -9.16 -1.52 -9.78
N LEU A 744 -7.93 -1.82 -10.21
CA LEU A 744 -7.66 -2.75 -11.31
C LEU A 744 -7.63 -4.18 -10.78
N ASP A 745 -8.75 -4.61 -10.22
CA ASP A 745 -8.89 -5.89 -9.53
C ASP A 745 -9.66 -6.92 -10.37
N GLY A 746 -9.70 -6.73 -11.70
CA GLY A 746 -10.32 -7.67 -12.62
C GLY A 746 -9.33 -8.63 -13.28
N PRO A 747 -9.83 -9.69 -13.92
CA PRO A 747 -9.00 -10.60 -14.69
C PRO A 747 -8.29 -9.87 -15.85
N MET A 748 -7.13 -10.39 -16.24
CA MET A 748 -6.30 -9.83 -17.32
C MET A 748 -5.69 -10.94 -18.19
N THR A 749 -5.29 -10.58 -19.40
CA THR A 749 -4.71 -11.51 -20.38
C THR A 749 -3.54 -10.88 -21.13
N VAL A 750 -2.47 -11.65 -21.31
CA VAL A 750 -1.34 -11.30 -22.16
C VAL A 750 -1.52 -11.91 -23.54
N TYR A 751 -1.30 -11.11 -24.58
CA TYR A 751 -1.24 -11.52 -25.97
C TYR A 751 0.20 -11.47 -26.46
N ASP A 752 0.62 -12.48 -27.22
CA ASP A 752 1.94 -12.56 -27.83
C ASP A 752 1.82 -13.14 -29.24
N SER A 753 2.00 -12.31 -30.26
CA SER A 753 1.89 -12.74 -31.65
C SER A 753 2.54 -11.73 -32.60
N GLY A 754 3.18 -12.23 -33.66
CA GLY A 754 3.75 -11.39 -34.72
C GLY A 754 4.79 -10.38 -34.24
N GLY A 755 5.54 -10.72 -33.18
CA GLY A 755 6.52 -9.83 -32.56
C GLY A 755 5.91 -8.68 -31.76
N LYS A 756 4.61 -8.76 -31.42
CA LYS A 756 3.91 -7.81 -30.55
C LYS A 756 3.43 -8.49 -29.28
N LYS A 757 3.55 -7.78 -28.17
CA LYS A 757 3.00 -8.21 -26.88
C LYS A 757 2.08 -7.14 -26.32
N TYR A 758 0.87 -7.55 -25.94
CA TYR A 758 -0.11 -6.68 -25.28
C TYR A 758 -0.57 -7.29 -23.96
N VAL A 759 -0.97 -6.45 -23.01
CA VAL A 759 -1.74 -6.87 -21.83
C VAL A 759 -3.06 -6.13 -21.81
N ALA A 760 -4.16 -6.86 -21.66
CA ALA A 760 -5.51 -6.31 -21.49
C ALA A 760 -6.01 -6.60 -20.08
N VAL A 761 -6.39 -5.55 -19.34
CA VAL A 761 -6.85 -5.64 -17.95
C VAL A 761 -8.28 -5.10 -17.80
N THR A 762 -9.08 -5.80 -17.00
CA THR A 762 -10.45 -5.43 -16.63
C THR A 762 -10.53 -5.07 -15.14
N MET A 763 -11.71 -4.71 -14.63
CA MET A 763 -11.80 -4.00 -13.35
C MET A 763 -12.72 -4.65 -12.30
N ARG A 764 -13.63 -5.55 -12.70
CA ARG A 764 -14.72 -6.04 -11.82
C ARG A 764 -15.42 -4.88 -11.11
N ARG A 765 -15.49 -4.89 -9.77
CA ARG A 765 -16.10 -3.83 -8.95
C ARG A 765 -15.42 -2.47 -9.08
N GLY A 766 -14.17 -2.42 -9.51
CA GLY A 766 -13.45 -1.16 -9.71
C GLY A 766 -14.03 -0.34 -10.87
N GLY A 767 -14.80 -0.95 -11.78
CA GLY A 767 -15.49 -0.21 -12.83
C GLY A 767 -15.76 -1.00 -14.10
N ARG A 768 -15.99 -0.26 -15.18
CA ARG A 768 -16.50 -0.76 -16.47
C ARG A 768 -15.53 -0.61 -17.62
N ASN A 769 -14.30 -0.19 -17.35
CA ASN A 769 -13.33 0.11 -18.40
C ASN A 769 -12.45 -1.11 -18.69
N VAL A 770 -11.81 -1.08 -19.85
CA VAL A 770 -10.79 -2.03 -20.27
C VAL A 770 -9.57 -1.24 -20.73
N TYR A 771 -8.41 -1.55 -20.17
CA TYR A 771 -7.15 -0.89 -20.53
C TYR A 771 -6.23 -1.87 -21.23
N VAL A 772 -5.62 -1.45 -22.34
CA VAL A 772 -4.66 -2.27 -23.09
C VAL A 772 -3.34 -1.55 -23.27
N LEU A 773 -2.26 -2.17 -22.80
CA LEU A 773 -0.89 -1.68 -22.94
C LEU A 773 -0.13 -2.52 -23.98
N ASP A 774 0.62 -1.84 -24.84
CA ASP A 774 1.68 -2.45 -25.64
C ASP A 774 2.92 -2.60 -24.75
N ILE A 775 3.28 -3.84 -24.49
CA ILE A 775 4.43 -4.23 -23.68
C ILE A 775 5.48 -4.95 -24.55
N THR A 776 5.47 -4.74 -25.87
CA THR A 776 6.44 -5.37 -26.79
C THR A 776 7.88 -5.07 -26.36
N ASP A 777 8.16 -3.81 -26.01
CA ASP A 777 9.38 -3.42 -25.30
C ASP A 777 9.05 -3.24 -23.82
N ILE A 778 9.54 -4.16 -22.99
CA ILE A 778 9.25 -4.16 -21.56
C ILE A 778 9.76 -2.89 -20.85
N SER A 779 10.78 -2.23 -21.40
CA SER A 779 11.36 -1.02 -20.82
C SER A 779 10.60 0.26 -21.20
N LYS A 780 9.74 0.19 -22.23
CA LYS A 780 8.99 1.31 -22.81
C LYS A 780 7.53 0.94 -23.04
N PRO A 781 6.75 0.67 -21.97
CA PRO A 781 5.34 0.34 -22.11
C PRO A 781 4.58 1.51 -22.75
N LYS A 782 3.60 1.20 -23.60
CA LYS A 782 2.80 2.20 -24.32
C LYS A 782 1.32 1.97 -24.11
N MET A 783 0.56 3.04 -24.02
CA MET A 783 -0.89 2.98 -24.07
C MET A 783 -1.34 2.58 -25.48
N ALA A 784 -1.81 1.33 -25.64
CA ALA A 784 -2.28 0.85 -26.93
C ALA A 784 -3.66 1.41 -27.23
N TRP A 785 -4.60 1.28 -26.29
CA TRP A 785 -5.95 1.85 -26.35
C TRP A 785 -6.71 1.55 -25.05
N GLU A 786 -7.80 2.29 -24.83
CA GLU A 786 -8.74 2.05 -23.74
C GLU A 786 -10.17 1.99 -24.26
N ILE A 787 -11.00 1.28 -23.52
CA ILE A 787 -12.45 1.30 -23.64
C ILE A 787 -12.98 1.87 -22.34
N ILE A 788 -13.53 3.08 -22.41
CA ILE A 788 -14.24 3.74 -21.31
C ILE A 788 -15.71 3.36 -21.44
N GLY A 789 -16.19 2.49 -20.56
CA GLY A 789 -17.57 2.01 -20.61
C GLY A 789 -18.55 3.18 -20.47
N GLY A 790 -19.61 3.19 -21.27
CA GLY A 790 -20.56 4.31 -21.32
C GLY A 790 -20.13 5.47 -22.23
N THR A 791 -18.83 5.61 -22.55
CA THR A 791 -18.31 6.76 -23.32
C THR A 791 -17.72 6.35 -24.68
N THR A 792 -16.93 5.28 -24.75
CA THR A 792 -16.34 4.83 -26.01
C THR A 792 -17.43 4.37 -26.99
N THR A 793 -17.38 4.87 -28.22
CA THR A 793 -18.34 4.52 -29.28
C THR A 793 -18.44 3.01 -29.45
N GLY A 794 -19.66 2.48 -29.39
CA GLY A 794 -19.95 1.04 -29.45
C GLY A 794 -20.03 0.34 -28.08
N PHE A 795 -19.64 1.01 -26.99
CA PHE A 795 -19.59 0.45 -25.63
C PHE A 795 -20.45 1.22 -24.62
N SER A 796 -21.51 1.89 -25.08
CA SER A 796 -22.42 2.67 -24.22
C SER A 796 -23.17 1.81 -23.19
N ARG A 797 -23.31 0.50 -23.45
CA ARG A 797 -23.99 -0.47 -22.57
C ARG A 797 -23.04 -1.33 -21.75
N LEU A 798 -21.73 -1.05 -21.79
CA LEU A 798 -20.74 -1.84 -21.07
C LEU A 798 -20.93 -1.61 -19.56
N GLY A 799 -21.30 -2.68 -18.84
CA GLY A 799 -21.36 -2.73 -17.39
C GLY A 799 -19.97 -2.94 -16.78
N GLN A 800 -19.91 -3.19 -15.48
CA GLN A 800 -18.67 -3.56 -14.80
C GLN A 800 -17.98 -4.74 -15.51
N THR A 801 -16.66 -4.70 -15.69
CA THR A 801 -15.94 -5.66 -16.55
C THR A 801 -15.45 -6.85 -15.73
N TRP A 802 -16.29 -7.89 -15.59
CA TRP A 802 -16.02 -9.07 -14.76
C TRP A 802 -15.40 -10.26 -15.50
N SER A 803 -15.58 -10.34 -16.82
CA SER A 803 -15.10 -11.46 -17.63
C SER A 803 -13.63 -11.33 -17.97
N GLU A 804 -12.88 -12.44 -17.97
CA GLU A 804 -11.52 -12.47 -18.49
C GLU A 804 -11.50 -12.12 -19.99
N PRO A 805 -10.76 -11.09 -20.40
CA PRO A 805 -10.70 -10.70 -21.80
C PRO A 805 -9.84 -11.69 -22.59
N GLN A 806 -10.25 -12.12 -23.78
CA GLN A 806 -9.55 -13.13 -24.57
C GLN A 806 -9.14 -12.59 -25.93
N PHE A 807 -7.87 -12.76 -26.29
CA PHE A 807 -7.40 -12.45 -27.64
C PHE A 807 -7.62 -13.65 -28.56
N LEU A 808 -8.29 -13.43 -29.69
CA LEU A 808 -8.65 -14.47 -30.64
C LEU A 808 -8.36 -14.00 -32.06
N ARG A 809 -7.98 -14.93 -32.93
CA ARG A 809 -7.91 -14.67 -34.37
C ARG A 809 -9.23 -15.09 -35.02
N MET A 810 -9.94 -14.15 -35.63
CA MET A 810 -11.25 -14.41 -36.23
C MET A 810 -11.47 -13.74 -37.57
N GLU A 811 -12.21 -14.43 -38.44
CA GLU A 811 -12.75 -13.87 -39.67
C GLU A 811 -14.05 -13.13 -39.35
N LEU A 812 -14.08 -11.84 -39.70
CA LEU A 812 -15.24 -10.99 -39.48
C LEU A 812 -15.82 -10.58 -40.82
N ASN A 813 -17.09 -10.91 -41.07
CA ASN A 813 -17.83 -10.58 -42.29
C ASN A 813 -17.16 -11.05 -43.59
N GLY A 814 -16.57 -12.25 -43.59
CA GLY A 814 -15.88 -12.83 -44.76
C GLY A 814 -14.56 -12.14 -45.12
N ALA A 815 -14.04 -11.26 -44.26
CA ALA A 815 -12.72 -10.67 -44.39
C ALA A 815 -11.63 -11.61 -43.85
N ALA A 816 -10.38 -11.34 -44.23
CA ALA A 816 -9.21 -12.06 -43.72
C ALA A 816 -9.19 -12.06 -42.17
N ALA A 817 -8.76 -13.20 -41.61
CA ALA A 817 -8.70 -13.38 -40.18
C ALA A 817 -7.80 -12.32 -39.52
N ARG A 818 -8.34 -11.63 -38.51
CA ARG A 818 -7.65 -10.59 -37.75
C ARG A 818 -7.70 -10.91 -36.27
N ASP A 819 -6.74 -10.38 -35.53
CA ASP A 819 -6.68 -10.54 -34.08
C ASP A 819 -7.68 -9.56 -33.44
N VAL A 820 -8.49 -10.05 -32.52
CA VAL A 820 -9.52 -9.29 -31.80
C VAL A 820 -9.44 -9.55 -30.31
N LEU A 821 -9.98 -8.64 -29.51
CA LEU A 821 -10.25 -8.87 -28.09
C LEU A 821 -11.75 -9.15 -27.89
N VAL A 822 -12.08 -10.26 -27.21
CA VAL A 822 -13.45 -10.65 -26.86
C VAL A 822 -13.60 -10.65 -25.35
N PHE A 823 -14.69 -10.05 -24.85
CA PHE A 823 -15.04 -10.00 -23.43
C PHE A 823 -16.55 -9.84 -23.28
N GLY A 824 -17.08 -10.15 -22.09
CA GLY A 824 -18.51 -10.06 -21.79
C GLY A 824 -19.01 -8.62 -21.67
N GLY A 825 -20.32 -8.41 -21.88
CA GLY A 825 -20.96 -7.09 -21.85
C GLY A 825 -21.03 -6.41 -20.46
N GLY A 826 -20.59 -7.11 -19.42
CA GLY A 826 -20.43 -6.59 -18.06
C GLY A 826 -21.66 -6.73 -17.17
N TYR A 827 -21.43 -6.48 -15.87
CA TYR A 827 -22.43 -6.54 -14.80
C TYR A 827 -23.03 -5.16 -14.51
N ASP A 828 -24.34 -5.07 -14.41
CA ASP A 828 -25.07 -3.87 -14.01
C ASP A 828 -25.49 -3.97 -12.54
N ASN A 829 -24.66 -3.44 -11.65
CA ASN A 829 -24.92 -3.46 -10.22
C ASN A 829 -26.22 -2.75 -9.83
N THR A 830 -26.74 -1.81 -10.63
CA THR A 830 -27.98 -1.09 -10.28
C THR A 830 -29.25 -1.93 -10.47
N THR A 831 -29.20 -2.94 -11.34
CA THR A 831 -30.35 -3.80 -11.65
C THR A 831 -30.15 -5.24 -11.19
N GLN A 832 -28.90 -5.65 -10.94
CA GLN A 832 -28.54 -7.02 -10.63
C GLN A 832 -28.12 -7.23 -9.17
N ASP A 833 -27.66 -6.19 -8.45
CA ASP A 833 -27.53 -6.25 -6.99
C ASP A 833 -28.92 -6.04 -6.37
N HIS A 834 -29.63 -7.13 -6.11
CA HIS A 834 -30.88 -7.11 -5.36
C HIS A 834 -30.61 -6.99 -3.85
N ASP A 835 -29.89 -5.95 -3.41
CA ASP A 835 -29.83 -5.60 -1.99
C ASP A 835 -31.11 -4.85 -1.60
N THR A 836 -32.12 -5.63 -1.25
CA THR A 836 -33.26 -5.16 -0.46
C THR A 836 -33.05 -5.57 0.99
N SER A 837 -32.17 -4.85 1.70
CA SER A 837 -32.16 -4.84 3.16
C SER A 837 -31.72 -3.47 3.65
N GLY A 838 -32.70 -2.73 4.18
CA GLY A 838 -32.45 -1.57 5.03
C GLY A 838 -32.17 -1.93 6.47
#